data_AF-A0A1U7P4K9-F1
#
_entry.id   AF-A0A1U7P4K9-F1
#
_cell.length_a   1.000
_cell.length_b   1.000
_cell.length_c   1.000
_cell.angle_alpha   90.00
_cell.angle_beta   90.00
_cell.angle_gamma   90.00
#
_symmetry.space_group_name_H-M   'P 1'
#
loop_
_entity.id
_entity.type
_entity.pdbx_description
1 polymer ?
#
loop_
_entity_poly.entity_id
_entity_poly.type
_entity_poly.pdbx_seq_one_letter_code
_entity_poly.pdbx_strand_id
1 'polypeptide(L)'
;MSSIARLLALLAGIRPGSGSAPPPRPTILFTGAAGPVTASPYPLAVELSDSSNTARVDFFKGTVQIGQRLSAPYTCPAELTFVDNGEVQFRAVVVDKQGNPREVSFKIDVAIGVPDTTAPVPLLTASSLNFTADGTLTLNASGTDAGGAVTLLLTRDGTAITIPPGGEVTEGITRSSNGTHVYLLRATDAAGNFATTTQTVTVAIPLPGATVGVSASPGSVTTARPLALGAVATPPSGLTIKWLDFYRGSVSPANFISRSSSPPYTATTDVTAADNGTLTLIAIATDSQNRTAQGTTNVTVAISGGTPPPTPDPALYVEPDPSTITWSAFVVINDAYLDGLGIVPIVGGPDAGRSLVTGLTARTLVKGQCAIYVNTTRPLLLTHSTASAPSGNTTGQAAIGNAAYGLPPGNTVAVDVVIRDCSVITPGLDLADGQRGGGILFEYAKNIIVENCNFNGVGINLQTCCWGGGTFRAERNRFRNIDGRFRDRSSPNGFSLGGDGVGWYRVQAVQLDKVRGVAGMSIKDNWVTNLPGESRVEDNINTYKSGGTSASPLMIDRNLIDGAYDTVPSNIYSGSAIVMGDEGGEYTTAQRNTAVRTSNTGISMSSTNFGKIISNRIAQTGFAPDGSRVDQNGANIDVGIYARNYASNFFMDKTTNIVDDNDVAWAAPLAGQPGRRLDFGFSDNATEGPIGNRSYTAGAVPESLITDWIADHLAVWAAADVVVGRRVA
;
A
#
# COMPACT_ATOMS: atom_id res chain seq x y z
N MET A 1 -92.37 2.56 -119.93
CA MET A 1 -93.74 2.02 -120.14
C MET A 1 -93.81 0.69 -119.43
N SER A 2 -94.71 0.37 -118.52
CA SER A 2 -95.85 1.07 -117.90
C SER A 2 -96.00 0.40 -116.52
N SER A 3 -95.76 1.10 -115.42
CA SER A 3 -96.82 1.78 -114.66
C SER A 3 -98.00 0.86 -114.32
N ILE A 4 -98.08 0.43 -113.07
CA ILE A 4 -99.06 0.97 -112.11
C ILE A 4 -100.47 0.46 -112.39
N ALA A 5 -100.94 -0.45 -111.52
CA ALA A 5 -102.27 -0.33 -110.94
C ALA A 5 -102.39 -1.17 -109.66
N ARG A 6 -102.44 -0.47 -108.52
CA ARG A 6 -103.38 -0.73 -107.41
C ARG A 6 -103.10 -2.02 -106.61
N LEU A 7 -102.37 -2.01 -105.50
CA LEU A 7 -102.49 -1.11 -104.35
C LEU A 7 -103.95 -1.00 -103.85
N LEU A 8 -104.20 -1.61 -102.68
CA LEU A 8 -105.30 -1.34 -101.74
C LEU A 8 -106.70 -1.78 -102.22
N ALA A 9 -107.53 -2.51 -101.47
CA ALA A 9 -107.76 -2.62 -100.03
C ALA A 9 -108.60 -3.91 -99.77
N LEU A 10 -108.86 -4.45 -98.57
CA LEU A 10 -109.09 -3.80 -97.29
C LEU A 10 -109.07 -4.86 -96.15
N LEU A 11 -108.26 -4.52 -95.15
CA LEU A 11 -108.16 -4.88 -93.73
C LEU A 11 -109.24 -5.70 -92.99
N ALA A 12 -108.70 -6.53 -92.07
CA ALA A 12 -108.99 -6.66 -90.62
C ALA A 12 -109.71 -7.93 -90.12
N GLY A 13 -108.98 -8.71 -89.31
CA GLY A 13 -109.53 -9.82 -88.51
C GLY A 13 -108.56 -10.67 -87.67
N ILE A 14 -107.61 -10.06 -86.93
CA ILE A 14 -106.96 -10.54 -85.67
C ILE A 14 -106.00 -11.79 -85.68
N ARG A 15 -104.89 -11.63 -84.92
CA ARG A 15 -103.61 -12.39 -84.67
C ARG A 15 -103.76 -13.77 -83.97
N PRO A 16 -102.68 -14.60 -83.74
CA PRO A 16 -101.21 -14.37 -83.77
C PRO A 16 -100.43 -15.40 -84.62
N GLY A 17 -99.12 -15.34 -84.88
CA GLY A 17 -98.03 -14.44 -84.53
C GLY A 17 -96.79 -14.97 -85.26
N SER A 18 -96.04 -14.07 -85.91
CA SER A 18 -94.83 -14.40 -86.66
C SER A 18 -93.69 -14.75 -85.71
N GLY A 19 -93.35 -16.03 -85.61
CA GLY A 19 -92.03 -16.46 -85.14
C GLY A 19 -91.06 -16.41 -86.32
N SER A 20 -90.33 -15.31 -86.48
CA SER A 20 -89.07 -15.35 -87.22
C SER A 20 -88.21 -16.46 -86.64
N ALA A 21 -87.58 -17.28 -87.50
CA ALA A 21 -86.53 -18.18 -87.06
C ALA A 21 -85.57 -17.37 -86.15
N PRO A 22 -85.21 -17.88 -84.96
CA PRO A 22 -84.33 -17.15 -84.06
C PRO A 22 -83.04 -16.82 -84.83
N PRO A 23 -82.50 -15.59 -84.74
CA PRO A 23 -81.22 -15.27 -85.36
C PRO A 23 -80.19 -16.32 -84.93
N PRO A 24 -79.23 -16.70 -85.81
CA PRO A 24 -78.21 -17.68 -85.48
C PRO A 24 -77.58 -17.29 -84.14
N ARG A 25 -77.64 -18.21 -83.17
CA ARG A 25 -77.17 -17.92 -81.81
C ARG A 25 -75.68 -17.56 -81.87
N PRO A 26 -75.25 -16.47 -81.24
CA PRO A 26 -73.85 -16.11 -81.26
C PRO A 26 -73.00 -17.19 -80.62
N THR A 27 -71.92 -17.60 -81.29
CA THR A 27 -70.95 -18.56 -80.74
C THR A 27 -70.18 -17.86 -79.63
N ILE A 28 -69.98 -18.55 -78.51
CA ILE A 28 -69.18 -18.04 -77.39
C ILE A 28 -67.83 -18.75 -77.45
N LEU A 29 -66.75 -18.00 -77.64
CA LEU A 29 -65.39 -18.53 -77.68
C LEU A 29 -64.58 -17.97 -76.52
N PHE A 30 -63.87 -18.84 -75.80
CA PHE A 30 -62.85 -18.44 -74.84
C PHE A 30 -61.49 -18.37 -75.53
N THR A 31 -60.79 -17.25 -75.35
CA THR A 31 -59.43 -17.06 -75.86
C THR A 31 -58.46 -17.00 -74.69
N GLY A 32 -57.86 -18.16 -74.37
CA GLY A 32 -56.85 -18.28 -73.31
C GLY A 32 -55.97 -19.51 -73.55
N ALA A 33 -54.74 -19.48 -73.02
CA ALA A 33 -53.77 -20.56 -73.24
C ALA A 33 -54.27 -21.86 -72.61
N ALA A 34 -54.36 -22.94 -73.39
CA ALA A 34 -54.84 -24.25 -72.94
C ALA A 34 -53.78 -25.10 -72.19
N GLY A 35 -52.57 -24.55 -71.98
CA GLY A 35 -51.50 -25.20 -71.21
C GLY A 35 -51.64 -24.95 -69.71
N PRO A 36 -50.82 -25.61 -68.87
CA PRO A 36 -50.84 -25.37 -67.43
C PRO A 36 -50.59 -23.90 -67.13
N VAL A 37 -51.54 -23.27 -66.44
CA VAL A 37 -51.47 -21.86 -66.06
C VAL A 37 -50.58 -21.75 -64.83
N THR A 38 -49.42 -21.13 -65.01
CA THR A 38 -48.37 -21.01 -63.97
C THR A 38 -48.27 -19.60 -63.39
N ALA A 39 -49.12 -18.66 -63.82
CA ALA A 39 -49.11 -17.26 -63.41
C ALA A 39 -50.53 -16.70 -63.19
N SER A 40 -50.65 -15.71 -62.30
CA SER A 40 -51.89 -14.98 -61.96
C SER A 40 -51.72 -13.49 -62.24
N PRO A 41 -52.79 -12.73 -62.62
CA PRO A 41 -54.13 -13.22 -62.92
C PRO A 41 -54.24 -13.88 -64.29
N TYR A 42 -55.10 -14.89 -64.40
CA TYR A 42 -55.44 -15.51 -65.69
C TYR A 42 -56.42 -14.61 -66.45
N PRO A 43 -56.10 -14.17 -67.68
CA PRO A 43 -56.98 -13.30 -68.46
C PRO A 43 -58.14 -14.13 -69.04
N LEU A 44 -59.33 -14.01 -68.45
CA LEU A 44 -60.55 -14.55 -69.06
C LEU A 44 -61.05 -13.59 -70.13
N ALA A 45 -61.27 -14.09 -71.34
CA ALA A 45 -61.91 -13.35 -72.41
C ALA A 45 -63.05 -14.16 -73.01
N VAL A 46 -64.16 -13.48 -73.28
CA VAL A 46 -65.33 -14.03 -73.96
C VAL A 46 -65.55 -13.26 -75.26
N GLU A 47 -65.44 -13.95 -76.38
CA GLU A 47 -65.82 -13.43 -77.69
C GLU A 47 -67.21 -13.92 -78.08
N LEU A 48 -68.05 -12.99 -78.57
CA LEU A 48 -69.38 -13.27 -79.05
C LEU A 48 -69.41 -12.99 -80.56
N SER A 49 -69.92 -13.92 -81.36
CA SER A 49 -70.04 -13.69 -82.81
C SER A 49 -71.07 -12.61 -83.20
N ASP A 50 -71.91 -12.19 -82.24
CA ASP A 50 -72.77 -10.99 -82.28
C ASP A 50 -73.04 -10.52 -80.83
N SER A 51 -72.69 -9.28 -80.51
CA SER A 51 -72.89 -8.67 -79.18
C SER A 51 -74.03 -7.64 -79.13
N SER A 52 -74.76 -7.42 -80.24
CA SER A 52 -75.76 -6.35 -80.38
C SER A 52 -76.96 -6.51 -79.43
N ASN A 53 -77.31 -7.75 -79.05
CA ASN A 53 -78.38 -8.08 -78.10
C ASN A 53 -77.89 -8.46 -76.70
N THR A 54 -76.59 -8.36 -76.41
CA THR A 54 -76.04 -8.67 -75.08
C THR A 54 -76.28 -7.50 -74.13
N ALA A 55 -76.84 -7.78 -72.94
CA ALA A 55 -76.94 -6.80 -71.86
C ALA A 55 -75.72 -6.87 -70.93
N ARG A 56 -75.23 -8.08 -70.62
CA ARG A 56 -74.03 -8.29 -69.82
C ARG A 56 -73.45 -9.68 -69.96
N VAL A 57 -72.19 -9.84 -69.54
CA VAL A 57 -71.50 -11.10 -69.33
C VAL A 57 -71.05 -11.18 -67.88
N ASP A 58 -71.53 -12.18 -67.16
CA ASP A 58 -71.13 -12.51 -65.78
C ASP A 58 -70.09 -13.64 -65.80
N PHE A 59 -68.95 -13.44 -65.16
CA PHE A 59 -67.84 -14.40 -65.09
C PHE A 59 -67.82 -15.08 -63.72
N PHE A 60 -67.63 -16.39 -63.70
CA PHE A 60 -67.58 -17.22 -62.49
C PHE A 60 -66.35 -18.12 -62.48
N LYS A 61 -65.73 -18.29 -61.31
CA LYS A 61 -64.74 -19.32 -60.98
C LYS A 61 -65.45 -20.35 -60.10
N GLY A 62 -65.66 -21.57 -60.61
CA GLY A 62 -66.58 -22.53 -60.01
C GLY A 62 -67.99 -21.94 -59.87
N THR A 63 -68.48 -21.84 -58.63
CA THR A 63 -69.79 -21.27 -58.29
C THR A 63 -69.74 -19.77 -57.95
N VAL A 64 -68.56 -19.19 -57.76
CA VAL A 64 -68.37 -17.80 -57.29
C VAL A 64 -68.29 -16.85 -58.48
N GLN A 65 -69.08 -15.77 -58.46
CA GLN A 65 -68.99 -14.72 -59.48
C GLN A 65 -67.76 -13.85 -59.22
N ILE A 66 -66.88 -13.73 -60.21
CA ILE A 66 -65.61 -13.00 -60.15
C ILE A 66 -65.63 -11.70 -60.96
N GLY A 67 -66.64 -11.51 -61.82
CA GLY A 67 -66.77 -10.26 -62.55
C GLY A 67 -68.05 -10.14 -63.36
N GLN A 68 -68.34 -8.93 -63.80
CA GLN A 68 -69.42 -8.60 -64.73
C GLN A 68 -68.94 -7.55 -65.73
N ARG A 69 -69.38 -7.67 -66.98
CA ARG A 69 -69.07 -6.71 -68.04
C ARG A 69 -70.33 -6.39 -68.84
N LEU A 70 -70.64 -5.11 -68.99
CA LEU A 70 -71.84 -4.62 -69.67
C LEU A 70 -71.61 -4.31 -71.17
N SER A 71 -70.35 -4.22 -71.60
CA SER A 71 -69.97 -3.94 -72.99
C SER A 71 -68.67 -4.66 -73.36
N ALA A 72 -68.45 -4.88 -74.66
CA ALA A 72 -67.21 -5.44 -75.18
C ALA A 72 -66.02 -4.44 -75.03
N PRO A 73 -64.76 -4.91 -74.90
CA PRO A 73 -64.35 -6.32 -74.81
C PRO A 73 -64.71 -6.94 -73.44
N TYR A 74 -65.28 -8.15 -73.47
CA TYR A 74 -65.71 -8.87 -72.27
C TYR A 74 -64.51 -9.64 -71.66
N THR A 75 -63.70 -8.95 -70.87
CA THR A 75 -62.53 -9.53 -70.21
C THR A 75 -62.59 -9.43 -68.69
N CYS A 76 -62.11 -10.46 -67.99
CA CYS A 76 -62.06 -10.52 -66.53
C CYS A 76 -60.73 -11.15 -66.06
N PRO A 77 -59.86 -10.43 -65.33
CA PRO A 77 -58.71 -11.07 -64.69
C PRO A 77 -59.22 -12.00 -63.58
N ALA A 78 -58.83 -13.27 -63.61
CA ALA A 78 -59.13 -14.23 -62.58
C ALA A 78 -57.90 -14.48 -61.72
N GLU A 79 -57.97 -14.14 -60.44
CA GLU A 79 -56.89 -14.43 -59.49
C GLU A 79 -56.81 -15.95 -59.21
N LEU A 80 -55.60 -16.48 -59.33
CA LEU A 80 -55.24 -17.88 -59.10
C LEU A 80 -54.10 -17.95 -58.08
N THR A 81 -54.13 -18.97 -57.23
CA THR A 81 -53.13 -19.23 -56.18
C THR A 81 -52.73 -20.70 -56.19
N PHE A 82 -51.74 -21.09 -55.39
CA PHE A 82 -51.35 -22.51 -55.26
C PHE A 82 -52.52 -23.43 -54.87
N VAL A 83 -53.50 -22.95 -54.10
CA VAL A 83 -54.68 -23.76 -53.72
C VAL A 83 -55.62 -24.05 -54.89
N ASP A 84 -55.46 -23.33 -56.00
CA ASP A 84 -56.21 -23.55 -57.23
C ASP A 84 -55.54 -24.58 -58.15
N ASN A 85 -54.41 -25.17 -57.76
CA ASN A 85 -53.71 -26.16 -58.59
C ASN A 85 -54.57 -27.38 -58.94
N GLY A 86 -54.43 -27.83 -60.18
CA GLY A 86 -55.30 -28.81 -60.81
C GLY A 86 -56.37 -28.14 -61.66
N GLU A 87 -57.42 -28.89 -61.96
CA GLU A 87 -58.44 -28.46 -62.91
C GLU A 87 -59.36 -27.38 -62.31
N VAL A 88 -59.27 -26.15 -62.81
CA VAL A 88 -60.16 -25.04 -62.45
C VAL A 88 -61.19 -24.82 -63.55
N GLN A 89 -62.46 -24.92 -63.18
CA GLN A 89 -63.57 -24.63 -64.09
C GLN A 89 -64.00 -23.17 -63.98
N PHE A 90 -64.06 -22.50 -65.12
CA PHE A 90 -64.67 -21.19 -65.27
C PHE A 90 -65.99 -21.29 -66.03
N ARG A 91 -66.90 -20.37 -65.72
CA ARG A 91 -68.20 -20.25 -66.37
C ARG A 91 -68.47 -18.80 -66.71
N ALA A 92 -68.91 -18.55 -67.94
CA ALA A 92 -69.42 -17.25 -68.36
C ALA A 92 -70.92 -17.37 -68.66
N VAL A 93 -71.69 -16.43 -68.12
CA VAL A 93 -73.14 -16.32 -68.32
C VAL A 93 -73.42 -15.04 -69.08
N VAL A 94 -73.83 -15.19 -70.34
CA VAL A 94 -74.23 -14.08 -71.21
C VAL A 94 -75.72 -13.88 -71.07
N VAL A 95 -76.14 -12.68 -70.67
CA VAL A 95 -77.55 -12.34 -70.50
C VAL A 95 -77.95 -11.35 -71.59
N ASP A 96 -79.01 -11.68 -72.33
CA ASP A 96 -79.56 -10.80 -73.36
C ASP A 96 -80.32 -9.61 -72.76
N LYS A 97 -80.69 -8.63 -73.60
CA LYS A 97 -81.49 -7.46 -73.19
C LYS A 97 -82.90 -7.81 -72.70
N GLN A 98 -83.36 -9.04 -72.89
CA GLN A 98 -84.64 -9.56 -72.43
C GLN A 98 -84.51 -10.36 -71.12
N GLY A 99 -83.29 -10.51 -70.58
CA GLY A 99 -83.00 -11.18 -69.32
C GLY A 99 -82.74 -12.70 -69.43
N ASN A 100 -82.70 -13.28 -70.63
CA ASN A 100 -82.47 -14.72 -70.78
C ASN A 100 -80.97 -15.04 -70.68
N PRO A 101 -80.57 -15.96 -69.77
CA PRO A 101 -79.18 -16.35 -69.63
C PRO A 101 -78.78 -17.46 -70.61
N ARG A 102 -77.53 -17.42 -71.08
CA ARG A 102 -76.85 -18.55 -71.71
C ARG A 102 -75.47 -18.73 -71.10
N GLU A 103 -75.14 -19.96 -70.74
CA GLU A 103 -73.87 -20.28 -70.10
C GLU A 103 -72.94 -21.05 -71.04
N VAL A 104 -71.63 -20.85 -70.86
CA VAL A 104 -70.57 -21.71 -71.38
C VAL A 104 -69.55 -21.95 -70.27
N SER A 105 -68.97 -23.15 -70.24
CA SER A 105 -67.88 -23.48 -69.32
C SER A 105 -66.64 -23.87 -70.09
N PHE A 106 -65.49 -23.56 -69.50
CA PHE A 106 -64.21 -24.08 -69.94
C PHE A 106 -63.36 -24.38 -68.70
N LYS A 107 -62.37 -25.24 -68.88
CA LYS A 107 -61.47 -25.65 -67.81
C LYS A 107 -60.06 -25.30 -68.18
N ILE A 108 -59.26 -24.96 -67.18
CA ILE A 108 -57.82 -24.84 -67.29
C ILE A 108 -57.20 -25.78 -66.27
N ASP A 109 -56.00 -26.25 -66.57
CA ASP A 109 -55.15 -26.88 -65.57
C ASP A 109 -54.25 -25.79 -64.97
N VAL A 110 -54.24 -25.65 -63.65
CA VAL A 110 -53.42 -24.66 -62.93
C VAL A 110 -52.25 -25.40 -62.28
N ALA A 111 -51.04 -24.91 -62.51
CA ALA A 111 -49.82 -25.49 -61.96
C ALA A 111 -48.90 -24.40 -61.43
N ILE A 112 -49.42 -23.57 -60.53
CA ILE A 112 -48.64 -22.56 -59.81
C ILE A 112 -47.69 -23.30 -58.85
N GLY A 113 -46.40 -22.96 -58.84
CA GLY A 113 -45.42 -23.60 -57.97
C GLY A 113 -45.78 -23.49 -56.48
N VAL A 114 -45.32 -24.45 -55.66
CA VAL A 114 -45.41 -24.32 -54.20
C VAL A 114 -44.73 -23.02 -53.74
N PRO A 115 -45.37 -22.20 -52.88
CA PRO A 115 -44.68 -21.06 -52.27
C PRO A 115 -43.45 -21.56 -51.51
N ASP A 116 -42.29 -20.95 -51.76
CA ASP A 116 -41.10 -21.23 -50.97
C ASP A 116 -41.29 -20.66 -49.56
N THR A 117 -41.19 -21.54 -48.57
CA THR A 117 -41.35 -21.23 -47.15
C THR A 117 -40.11 -21.58 -46.34
N THR A 118 -39.03 -22.01 -47.02
CA THR A 118 -37.79 -22.40 -46.37
C THR A 118 -36.95 -21.16 -46.13
N ALA A 119 -36.58 -20.88 -44.88
CA ALA A 119 -35.68 -19.77 -44.60
C ALA A 119 -34.23 -20.11 -44.99
N PRO A 120 -33.45 -19.12 -45.48
CA PRO A 120 -32.03 -19.31 -45.76
C PRO A 120 -31.22 -19.60 -44.49
N VAL A 121 -30.04 -20.21 -44.65
CA VAL A 121 -29.09 -20.47 -43.54
C VAL A 121 -27.97 -19.43 -43.54
N PRO A 122 -27.96 -18.44 -42.63
CA PRO A 122 -26.88 -17.48 -42.52
C PRO A 122 -25.68 -18.07 -41.74
N LEU A 123 -24.47 -17.74 -42.19
CA LEU A 123 -23.22 -18.06 -41.50
C LEU A 123 -22.40 -16.79 -41.31
N LEU A 124 -22.09 -16.49 -40.05
CA LEU A 124 -21.22 -15.38 -39.66
C LEU A 124 -20.07 -15.92 -38.79
N THR A 125 -18.84 -15.80 -39.28
CA THR A 125 -17.65 -16.14 -38.50
C THR A 125 -16.81 -14.90 -38.25
N ALA A 126 -16.14 -14.87 -37.10
CA ALA A 126 -15.26 -13.77 -36.69
C ALA A 126 -13.84 -14.30 -36.47
N SER A 127 -12.83 -13.54 -36.88
CA SER A 127 -11.42 -13.88 -36.65
C SER A 127 -11.06 -13.92 -35.16
N SER A 128 -11.69 -13.07 -34.36
CA SER A 128 -11.61 -13.07 -32.89
C SER A 128 -12.89 -12.51 -32.28
N LEU A 129 -13.24 -13.01 -31.10
CA LEU A 129 -14.34 -12.49 -30.28
C LEU A 129 -13.85 -11.59 -29.13
N ASN A 130 -12.54 -11.52 -28.90
CA ASN A 130 -11.96 -10.74 -27.80
C ASN A 130 -10.70 -9.99 -28.26
N PHE A 131 -10.66 -8.68 -28.01
CA PHE A 131 -9.51 -7.82 -28.31
C PHE A 131 -9.01 -7.13 -27.04
N THR A 132 -7.75 -7.36 -26.70
CA THR A 132 -7.04 -6.70 -25.58
C THR A 132 -5.88 -5.80 -26.05
N ALA A 133 -5.65 -5.74 -27.36
CA ALA A 133 -4.74 -4.82 -28.04
C ALA A 133 -5.35 -4.38 -29.38
N ASP A 134 -4.80 -3.31 -29.97
CA ASP A 134 -5.20 -2.86 -31.30
C ASP A 134 -5.00 -3.98 -32.33
N GLY A 135 -5.90 -4.09 -33.30
CA GLY A 135 -5.88 -5.17 -34.28
C GLY A 135 -6.94 -5.02 -35.36
N THR A 136 -7.22 -6.11 -36.05
CA THR A 136 -8.22 -6.15 -37.13
C THR A 136 -9.21 -7.27 -36.87
N LEU A 137 -10.50 -6.94 -36.86
CA LEU A 137 -11.58 -7.91 -36.86
C LEU A 137 -11.94 -8.22 -38.31
N THR A 138 -11.93 -9.50 -38.66
CA THR A 138 -12.40 -9.99 -39.95
C THR A 138 -13.68 -10.79 -39.72
N LEU A 139 -14.77 -10.40 -40.37
CA LEU A 139 -16.05 -11.08 -40.36
C LEU A 139 -16.28 -11.69 -41.74
N ASN A 140 -16.57 -12.99 -41.79
CA ASN A 140 -17.00 -13.65 -43.02
C ASN A 140 -18.49 -13.93 -42.94
N ALA A 141 -19.25 -13.21 -43.76
CA ALA A 141 -20.69 -13.33 -43.89
C ALA A 141 -21.04 -14.10 -45.16
N SER A 142 -21.80 -15.17 -45.01
CA SER A 142 -22.33 -15.96 -46.12
C SER A 142 -23.74 -16.44 -45.79
N GLY A 143 -24.47 -16.88 -46.80
CA GLY A 143 -25.74 -17.56 -46.61
C GLY A 143 -26.04 -18.48 -47.77
N THR A 144 -26.72 -19.58 -47.47
CA THR A 144 -27.12 -20.58 -48.46
C THR A 144 -28.61 -20.81 -48.36
N ASP A 145 -29.26 -20.99 -49.51
CA ASP A 145 -30.65 -21.36 -49.59
C ASP A 145 -30.87 -22.39 -50.70
N ALA A 146 -31.86 -23.26 -50.53
CA ALA A 146 -32.19 -24.27 -51.53
C ALA A 146 -32.87 -23.67 -52.78
N GLY A 147 -33.53 -22.52 -52.64
CA GLY A 147 -34.25 -21.78 -53.68
C GLY A 147 -33.39 -20.79 -54.48
N GLY A 148 -32.12 -20.57 -54.12
CA GLY A 148 -31.17 -19.78 -54.92
C GLY A 148 -30.32 -18.79 -54.13
N ALA A 149 -30.02 -17.64 -54.74
CA ALA A 149 -29.17 -16.61 -54.13
C ALA A 149 -29.89 -15.88 -53.00
N VAL A 150 -29.14 -15.52 -51.95
CA VAL A 150 -29.66 -14.79 -50.78
C VAL A 150 -29.14 -13.35 -50.75
N THR A 151 -29.97 -12.44 -50.24
CA THR A 151 -29.57 -11.08 -49.89
C THR A 151 -29.10 -11.04 -48.44
N LEU A 152 -27.91 -10.50 -48.19
CA LEU A 152 -27.32 -10.40 -46.86
C LEU A 152 -27.39 -8.97 -46.31
N LEU A 153 -27.74 -8.82 -45.05
CA LEU A 153 -27.67 -7.58 -44.29
C LEU A 153 -26.92 -7.83 -42.98
N LEU A 154 -25.75 -7.20 -42.84
CA LEU A 154 -24.97 -7.22 -41.61
C LEU A 154 -25.21 -5.91 -40.85
N THR A 155 -25.38 -5.99 -39.53
CA THR A 155 -25.46 -4.82 -38.65
C THR A 155 -24.50 -4.98 -37.47
N ARG A 156 -23.94 -3.86 -36.98
CA ARG A 156 -23.24 -3.74 -35.70
C ARG A 156 -24.05 -2.83 -34.80
N ASP A 157 -24.47 -3.34 -33.65
CA ASP A 157 -25.27 -2.60 -32.66
C ASP A 157 -26.51 -1.94 -33.30
N GLY A 158 -27.12 -2.62 -34.27
CA GLY A 158 -28.29 -2.14 -35.02
C GLY A 158 -28.00 -1.24 -36.22
N THR A 159 -26.75 -0.83 -36.46
CA THR A 159 -26.36 -0.01 -37.62
C THR A 159 -25.84 -0.88 -38.76
N ALA A 160 -26.33 -0.66 -39.99
CA ALA A 160 -25.95 -1.46 -41.15
C ALA A 160 -24.48 -1.28 -41.57
N ILE A 161 -23.84 -2.39 -41.92
CA ILE A 161 -22.47 -2.45 -42.47
C ILE A 161 -22.56 -2.98 -43.90
N THR A 162 -21.83 -2.34 -44.82
CA THR A 162 -21.77 -2.78 -46.22
C THR A 162 -20.94 -4.05 -46.34
N ILE A 163 -21.49 -5.08 -47.01
CA ILE A 163 -20.80 -6.35 -47.26
C ILE A 163 -20.16 -6.29 -48.66
N PRO A 164 -18.82 -6.33 -48.79
CA PRO A 164 -18.15 -6.38 -50.09
C PRO A 164 -18.45 -7.68 -50.86
N PRO A 165 -18.24 -7.67 -52.20
CA PRO A 165 -18.21 -8.91 -52.98
C PRO A 165 -17.21 -9.91 -52.39
N GLY A 166 -17.66 -11.13 -52.08
CA GLY A 166 -16.86 -12.16 -51.40
C GLY A 166 -17.18 -12.36 -49.92
N GLY A 167 -17.99 -11.47 -49.30
CA GLY A 167 -18.53 -11.68 -47.96
C GLY A 167 -17.59 -11.37 -46.79
N GLU A 168 -16.34 -11.01 -47.06
CA GLU A 168 -15.36 -10.63 -46.06
C GLU A 168 -15.47 -9.12 -45.72
N VAL A 169 -15.65 -8.81 -44.44
CA VAL A 169 -15.70 -7.46 -43.89
C VAL A 169 -14.57 -7.31 -42.88
N THR A 170 -13.75 -6.28 -43.02
CA THR A 170 -12.65 -5.98 -42.09
C THR A 170 -12.86 -4.65 -41.37
N GLU A 171 -12.72 -4.65 -40.06
CA GLU A 171 -12.77 -3.44 -39.22
C GLU A 171 -11.48 -3.29 -38.40
N GLY A 172 -10.95 -2.07 -38.34
CA GLY A 172 -9.87 -1.73 -37.42
C GLY A 172 -10.40 -1.65 -35.99
N ILE A 173 -9.85 -2.47 -35.11
CA ILE A 173 -10.15 -2.44 -33.68
C ILE A 173 -9.05 -1.63 -33.00
N THR A 174 -9.46 -0.53 -32.39
CA THR A 174 -8.58 0.31 -31.57
C THR A 174 -9.20 0.50 -30.20
N ARG A 175 -8.47 1.11 -29.28
CA ARG A 175 -9.01 1.48 -27.96
C ARG A 175 -10.31 2.30 -28.01
N SER A 176 -10.54 3.13 -29.04
CA SER A 176 -11.83 3.85 -29.19
C SER A 176 -13.01 2.93 -29.47
N SER A 177 -12.75 1.68 -29.86
CA SER A 177 -13.74 0.62 -30.05
C SER A 177 -14.04 -0.16 -28.75
N ASN A 178 -13.54 0.27 -27.58
CA ASN A 178 -13.79 -0.42 -26.31
C ASN A 178 -15.30 -0.53 -26.02
N GLY A 179 -15.73 -1.73 -25.63
CA GLY A 179 -17.13 -2.06 -25.40
C GLY A 179 -17.47 -3.46 -25.92
N THR A 180 -18.74 -3.82 -25.76
CA THR A 180 -19.30 -5.04 -26.32
C THR A 180 -20.10 -4.67 -27.57
N HIS A 181 -19.74 -5.28 -28.70
CA HIS A 181 -20.39 -5.04 -29.99
C HIS A 181 -21.09 -6.31 -30.46
N VAL A 182 -22.36 -6.18 -30.82
CA VAL A 182 -23.17 -7.28 -31.34
C VAL A 182 -23.30 -7.14 -32.85
N TYR A 183 -22.76 -8.12 -33.56
CA TYR A 183 -22.90 -8.25 -35.01
C TYR A 183 -24.04 -9.20 -35.33
N LEU A 184 -25.03 -8.73 -36.07
CA LEU A 184 -26.17 -9.52 -36.51
C LEU A 184 -26.16 -9.60 -38.03
N LEU A 185 -26.12 -10.82 -38.55
CA LEU A 185 -26.26 -11.11 -39.98
C LEU A 185 -27.67 -11.65 -40.23
N ARG A 186 -28.40 -11.02 -41.16
CA ARG A 186 -29.66 -11.50 -41.71
C ARG A 186 -29.47 -11.95 -43.15
N ALA A 187 -29.88 -13.16 -43.48
CA ALA A 187 -30.02 -13.62 -44.86
C ALA A 187 -31.51 -13.63 -45.23
N THR A 188 -31.84 -13.20 -46.45
CA THR A 188 -33.21 -13.18 -46.99
C THR A 188 -33.20 -13.79 -48.40
N ASP A 189 -34.08 -14.76 -48.65
CA ASP A 189 -34.21 -15.40 -49.97
C ASP A 189 -35.03 -14.53 -50.95
N ALA A 190 -35.25 -15.02 -52.17
CA ALA A 190 -36.05 -14.33 -53.19
C ALA A 190 -37.56 -14.34 -52.91
N ALA A 191 -38.06 -15.25 -52.07
CA ALA A 191 -39.45 -15.36 -51.66
C ALA A 191 -39.79 -14.46 -50.45
N GLY A 192 -38.77 -13.90 -49.80
CA GLY A 192 -38.87 -13.03 -48.63
C GLY A 192 -38.72 -13.74 -47.28
N ASN A 193 -38.43 -15.05 -47.24
CA ASN A 193 -38.13 -15.74 -45.98
C ASN A 193 -36.75 -15.31 -45.49
N PHE A 194 -36.56 -15.27 -44.16
CA PHE A 194 -35.31 -14.80 -43.57
C PHE A 194 -34.95 -15.55 -42.30
N ALA A 195 -33.65 -15.60 -42.01
CA ALA A 195 -33.10 -16.04 -40.74
C ALA A 195 -31.92 -15.15 -40.33
N THR A 196 -31.56 -15.21 -39.05
CA THR A 196 -30.50 -14.38 -38.46
C THR A 196 -29.52 -15.20 -37.65
N THR A 197 -28.26 -14.77 -37.61
CA THR A 197 -27.22 -15.28 -36.70
C THR A 197 -26.44 -14.12 -36.10
N THR A 198 -25.82 -14.30 -34.93
CA THR A 198 -25.12 -13.24 -34.22
C THR A 198 -23.72 -13.64 -33.79
N GLN A 199 -22.83 -12.65 -33.69
CA GLN A 199 -21.53 -12.75 -33.05
C GLN A 199 -21.34 -11.58 -32.08
N THR A 200 -20.83 -11.87 -30.89
CA THR A 200 -20.57 -10.84 -29.87
C THR A 200 -19.06 -10.68 -29.73
N VAL A 201 -18.55 -9.47 -30.03
CA VAL A 201 -17.13 -9.13 -29.91
C VAL A 201 -16.94 -8.19 -28.74
N THR A 202 -16.02 -8.54 -27.84
CA THR A 202 -15.65 -7.70 -26.69
C THR A 202 -14.29 -7.06 -26.93
N VAL A 203 -14.22 -5.74 -26.80
CA VAL A 203 -12.99 -4.96 -26.93
C VAL A 203 -12.69 -4.31 -25.58
N ALA A 204 -11.55 -4.69 -24.99
CA ALA A 204 -11.11 -4.25 -23.67
C ALA A 204 -9.61 -3.89 -23.71
N ILE A 205 -9.27 -2.90 -24.55
CA ILE A 205 -7.89 -2.45 -24.74
C ILE A 205 -7.57 -1.46 -23.60
N PRO A 206 -6.61 -1.76 -22.70
CA PRO A 206 -6.27 -0.90 -21.58
C PRO A 206 -5.61 0.42 -22.03
N LEU A 207 -5.60 1.44 -21.16
CA LEU A 207 -4.78 2.63 -21.42
C LEU A 207 -3.30 2.23 -21.40
N PRO A 208 -2.44 2.83 -22.23
CA PRO A 208 -1.00 2.72 -22.05
C PRO A 208 -0.60 3.08 -20.60
N GLY A 209 0.48 2.49 -20.09
CA GLY A 209 1.08 2.93 -18.83
C GLY A 209 1.74 4.29 -18.99
N ALA A 210 1.98 4.99 -17.89
CA ALA A 210 2.89 6.14 -17.91
C ALA A 210 4.31 5.67 -18.30
N THR A 211 5.13 6.60 -18.80
CA THR A 211 6.57 6.35 -19.00
C THR A 211 7.37 7.12 -17.96
N VAL A 212 8.48 6.55 -17.50
CA VAL A 212 9.33 7.16 -16.46
C VAL A 212 10.80 7.04 -16.88
N GLY A 213 11.43 8.18 -17.15
CA GLY A 213 12.88 8.30 -17.30
C GLY A 213 13.52 8.70 -15.98
N VAL A 214 14.59 8.03 -15.56
CA VAL A 214 15.32 8.32 -14.32
C VAL A 214 16.74 8.73 -14.66
N SER A 215 17.23 9.73 -13.96
CA SER A 215 18.58 10.27 -14.08
C SER A 215 19.19 10.43 -12.69
N ALA A 216 20.49 10.25 -12.61
CA ALA A 216 21.27 10.50 -11.42
C ALA A 216 22.56 11.22 -11.83
N SER A 217 22.96 12.22 -11.05
CA SER A 217 24.17 12.98 -11.30
C SER A 217 24.97 13.16 -10.00
N PRO A 218 26.26 12.78 -9.98
CA PRO A 218 27.02 12.18 -11.09
C PRO A 218 26.69 10.69 -11.32
N GLY A 219 26.85 10.20 -12.55
CA GLY A 219 26.65 8.79 -12.92
C GLY A 219 27.70 7.81 -12.34
N SER A 220 28.77 8.35 -11.76
CA SER A 220 29.77 7.60 -10.99
C SER A 220 30.17 8.32 -9.71
N VAL A 221 30.29 7.59 -8.60
CA VAL A 221 30.64 8.12 -7.28
C VAL A 221 31.90 7.45 -6.75
N THR A 222 32.95 8.25 -6.50
CA THR A 222 34.26 7.78 -6.00
C THR A 222 34.61 8.32 -4.62
N THR A 223 33.76 9.17 -4.06
CA THR A 223 33.86 9.71 -2.69
C THR A 223 32.45 9.82 -2.13
N ALA A 224 32.27 9.54 -0.83
CA ALA A 224 30.96 9.62 -0.20
C ALA A 224 30.36 11.03 -0.33
N ARG A 225 29.11 11.11 -0.82
CA ARG A 225 28.42 12.38 -1.08
C ARG A 225 26.92 12.18 -1.28
N PRO A 226 26.11 13.24 -1.10
CA PRO A 226 24.75 13.27 -1.62
C PRO A 226 24.75 13.11 -3.15
N LEU A 227 23.93 12.20 -3.65
CA LEU A 227 23.67 11.94 -5.07
C LEU A 227 22.33 12.57 -5.46
N ALA A 228 22.34 13.42 -6.49
CA ALA A 228 21.14 14.09 -6.97
C ALA A 228 20.39 13.19 -7.97
N LEU A 229 19.08 13.06 -7.77
CA LEU A 229 18.18 12.27 -8.59
C LEU A 229 17.21 13.19 -9.32
N GLY A 230 16.93 12.86 -10.58
CA GLY A 230 15.89 13.50 -11.37
C GLY A 230 15.05 12.44 -12.08
N ALA A 231 13.74 12.66 -12.17
CA ALA A 231 12.86 11.83 -12.97
C ALA A 231 11.97 12.67 -13.88
N VAL A 232 11.68 12.11 -15.06
CA VAL A 232 10.71 12.65 -16.01
C VAL A 232 9.64 11.59 -16.18
N ALA A 233 8.43 11.90 -15.72
CA ALA A 233 7.27 11.03 -15.91
C ALA A 233 6.31 11.67 -16.92
N THR A 234 5.91 10.90 -17.93
CA THR A 234 4.95 11.33 -18.94
C THR A 234 3.67 10.49 -18.82
N PRO A 235 2.53 11.10 -18.43
CA PRO A 235 1.27 10.38 -18.33
C PRO A 235 0.72 10.08 -19.73
N PRO A 236 -0.10 9.03 -19.88
CA PRO A 236 -0.88 8.81 -21.09
C PRO A 236 -1.85 9.96 -21.36
N SER A 237 -2.26 10.13 -22.62
CA SER A 237 -3.23 11.16 -23.02
C SER A 237 -4.51 11.10 -22.17
N GLY A 238 -4.93 12.25 -21.64
CA GLY A 238 -6.10 12.38 -20.78
C GLY A 238 -5.87 12.06 -19.29
N LEU A 239 -4.65 11.70 -18.88
CA LEU A 239 -4.28 11.47 -17.48
C LEU A 239 -3.21 12.45 -16.98
N THR A 240 -3.03 12.51 -15.67
CA THR A 240 -1.95 13.26 -15.01
C THR A 240 -1.13 12.34 -14.11
N ILE A 241 0.11 12.74 -13.80
CA ILE A 241 0.89 12.07 -12.75
C ILE A 241 0.46 12.65 -11.40
N LYS A 242 -0.02 11.78 -10.51
CA LYS A 242 -0.49 12.11 -9.18
C LYS A 242 0.68 12.37 -8.22
N TRP A 243 1.69 11.51 -8.28
CA TRP A 243 3.00 11.67 -7.61
C TRP A 243 4.01 10.67 -8.17
N LEU A 244 5.27 10.87 -7.79
CA LEU A 244 6.40 10.00 -8.12
C LEU A 244 7.19 9.68 -6.83
N ASP A 245 7.43 8.40 -6.61
CA ASP A 245 8.19 7.87 -5.47
C ASP A 245 9.60 7.44 -5.91
N PHE A 246 10.64 7.86 -5.19
CA PHE A 246 12.03 7.46 -5.43
C PHE A 246 12.46 6.38 -4.45
N TYR A 247 13.21 5.39 -4.94
CA TYR A 247 13.81 4.32 -4.13
C TYR A 247 15.26 4.07 -4.54
N ARG A 248 16.05 3.50 -3.62
CA ARG A 248 17.40 2.98 -3.85
C ARG A 248 17.44 1.45 -3.79
N GLY A 249 18.13 0.79 -4.71
CA GLY A 249 18.27 -0.66 -4.77
C GLY A 249 17.01 -1.41 -5.20
N SER A 250 15.99 -1.46 -4.33
CA SER A 250 14.72 -2.17 -4.56
C SER A 250 13.51 -1.39 -4.04
N VAL A 251 12.31 -1.76 -4.49
CA VAL A 251 11.05 -1.13 -4.05
C VAL A 251 10.63 -1.73 -2.71
N SER A 252 11.08 -1.13 -1.62
CA SER A 252 10.69 -1.49 -0.24
C SER A 252 10.63 -0.25 0.66
N PRO A 253 9.93 -0.31 1.82
CA PRO A 253 9.92 0.80 2.77
C PRO A 253 11.32 1.22 3.26
N ALA A 254 12.22 0.25 3.46
CA ALA A 254 13.60 0.51 3.89
C ALA A 254 14.43 1.27 2.84
N ASN A 255 14.02 1.21 1.58
CA ASN A 255 14.72 1.77 0.43
C ASN A 255 14.03 3.02 -0.14
N PHE A 256 12.94 3.49 0.47
CA PHE A 256 12.24 4.69 0.06
C PHE A 256 13.09 5.94 0.32
N ILE A 257 13.20 6.80 -0.68
CA ILE A 257 13.97 8.05 -0.61
C ILE A 257 13.01 9.21 -0.34
N SER A 258 12.04 9.42 -1.23
CA SER A 258 11.08 10.52 -1.12
C SER A 258 9.91 10.37 -2.11
N ARG A 259 8.85 11.14 -1.86
CA ARG A 259 7.71 11.34 -2.78
C ARG A 259 7.71 12.77 -3.29
N SER A 260 7.47 12.97 -4.59
CA SER A 260 7.21 14.28 -5.18
C SER A 260 5.88 14.30 -5.94
N SER A 261 5.04 15.29 -5.64
CA SER A 261 3.68 15.43 -6.21
C SER A 261 3.61 16.35 -7.44
N SER A 262 4.70 17.02 -7.82
CA SER A 262 4.72 17.90 -8.99
C SER A 262 6.13 18.01 -9.61
N PRO A 263 6.23 18.20 -10.93
CA PRO A 263 7.52 18.39 -11.59
C PRO A 263 8.14 19.76 -11.27
N PRO A 264 9.49 19.89 -11.27
CA PRO A 264 10.46 18.85 -11.57
C PRO A 264 10.56 17.80 -10.45
N TYR A 265 10.52 16.51 -10.83
CA TYR A 265 10.63 15.43 -9.86
C TYR A 265 12.10 15.21 -9.51
N THR A 266 12.51 15.65 -8.34
CA THR A 266 13.91 15.55 -7.87
C THR A 266 13.99 14.97 -6.47
N ALA A 267 15.08 14.30 -6.16
CA ALA A 267 15.41 13.80 -4.83
C ALA A 267 16.92 13.80 -4.61
N THR A 268 17.34 13.60 -3.37
CA THR A 268 18.75 13.42 -3.00
C THR A 268 18.88 12.22 -2.07
N THR A 269 19.92 11.42 -2.25
CA THR A 269 20.24 10.30 -1.33
C THR A 269 21.75 10.23 -1.12
N ASP A 270 22.19 9.96 0.11
CA ASP A 270 23.62 9.82 0.40
C ASP A 270 24.16 8.50 -0.13
N VAL A 271 25.28 8.56 -0.85
CA VAL A 271 26.01 7.40 -1.36
C VAL A 271 27.30 7.23 -0.56
N THR A 272 27.52 6.02 -0.03
CA THR A 272 28.67 5.67 0.81
C THR A 272 29.42 4.46 0.25
N ALA A 273 30.53 4.07 0.85
CA ALA A 273 31.27 2.87 0.44
C ALA A 273 30.46 1.57 0.57
N ALA A 274 29.39 1.54 1.39
CA ALA A 274 28.46 0.42 1.47
C ALA A 274 27.68 0.19 0.16
N ASP A 275 27.60 1.21 -0.69
CA ASP A 275 26.93 1.15 -2.00
C ASP A 275 27.87 0.74 -3.13
N ASN A 276 29.13 0.39 -2.81
CA ASN A 276 30.14 0.00 -3.79
C ASN A 276 29.63 -1.11 -4.72
N GLY A 277 29.85 -0.90 -6.02
CA GLY A 277 29.27 -1.72 -7.08
C GLY A 277 28.29 -0.91 -7.93
N THR A 278 27.18 -1.54 -8.32
CA THR A 278 26.13 -0.90 -9.11
C THR A 278 24.95 -0.58 -8.21
N LEU A 279 24.74 0.70 -7.93
CA LEU A 279 23.58 1.19 -7.21
C LEU A 279 22.43 1.46 -8.20
N THR A 280 21.39 0.64 -8.14
CA THR A 280 20.16 0.86 -8.91
C THR A 280 19.31 1.93 -8.22
N LEU A 281 18.76 2.86 -8.97
CA LEU A 281 17.81 3.85 -8.50
C LEU A 281 16.50 3.70 -9.25
N ILE A 282 15.40 3.78 -8.52
CA ILE A 282 14.07 3.46 -9.03
C ILE A 282 13.18 4.68 -8.82
N ALA A 283 12.40 5.03 -9.83
CA ALA A 283 11.29 5.97 -9.70
C ALA A 283 9.99 5.29 -10.10
N ILE A 284 8.96 5.43 -9.27
CA ILE A 284 7.62 4.90 -9.53
C ILE A 284 6.66 6.07 -9.68
N ALA A 285 6.17 6.30 -10.89
CA ALA A 285 5.12 7.27 -11.14
C ALA A 285 3.75 6.63 -10.94
N THR A 286 2.88 7.28 -10.18
CA THR A 286 1.47 6.90 -10.01
C THR A 286 0.60 7.90 -10.77
N ASP A 287 -0.24 7.43 -11.69
CA ASP A 287 -1.14 8.29 -12.45
C ASP A 287 -2.44 8.63 -11.68
N SER A 288 -3.27 9.51 -12.25
CA SER A 288 -4.55 9.94 -11.68
C SER A 288 -5.59 8.82 -11.54
N GLN A 289 -5.33 7.64 -12.09
CA GLN A 289 -6.14 6.42 -11.93
C GLN A 289 -5.48 5.39 -10.99
N ASN A 290 -4.42 5.78 -10.27
CA ASN A 290 -3.62 4.95 -9.37
C ASN A 290 -2.89 3.78 -10.05
N ARG A 291 -2.63 3.87 -11.35
CA ARG A 291 -1.78 2.89 -12.04
C ARG A 291 -0.33 3.31 -11.90
N THR A 292 0.58 2.34 -11.80
CA THR A 292 2.00 2.60 -11.58
C THR A 292 2.83 2.30 -12.83
N ALA A 293 3.87 3.11 -13.03
CA ALA A 293 4.93 2.86 -14.01
C ALA A 293 6.28 3.07 -13.35
N GLN A 294 7.24 2.21 -13.69
CA GLN A 294 8.58 2.22 -13.09
C GLN A 294 9.63 2.61 -14.11
N GLY A 295 10.54 3.50 -13.71
CA GLY A 295 11.79 3.78 -14.38
C GLY A 295 12.98 3.44 -13.48
N THR A 296 14.12 3.10 -14.07
CA THR A 296 15.35 2.85 -13.32
C THR A 296 16.57 3.49 -13.96
N THR A 297 17.59 3.77 -13.16
CA THR A 297 18.93 4.14 -13.64
C THR A 297 19.97 3.55 -12.70
N ASN A 298 21.20 3.34 -13.19
CA ASN A 298 22.27 2.75 -12.43
C ASN A 298 23.39 3.77 -12.23
N VAL A 299 23.94 3.81 -11.03
CA VAL A 299 25.13 4.60 -10.68
C VAL A 299 26.25 3.66 -10.28
N THR A 300 27.42 3.85 -10.87
CA THR A 300 28.62 3.10 -10.48
C THR A 300 29.22 3.74 -9.23
N VAL A 301 29.34 2.98 -8.16
CA VAL A 301 29.95 3.44 -6.91
C VAL A 301 31.26 2.69 -6.71
N ALA A 302 32.35 3.44 -6.63
CA ALA A 302 33.71 2.95 -6.48
C ALA A 302 34.47 3.86 -5.50
N ILE A 303 33.98 3.93 -4.27
CA ILE A 303 34.58 4.68 -3.17
C ILE A 303 35.71 3.83 -2.58
N SER A 304 36.95 4.27 -2.76
CA SER A 304 38.14 3.57 -2.27
C SER A 304 38.28 3.72 -0.75
N GLY A 305 38.04 2.62 -0.01
CA GLY A 305 38.16 2.56 1.45
C GLY A 305 36.93 1.91 2.08
N GLY A 306 37.09 0.64 2.48
CA GLY A 306 36.13 -0.11 3.30
C GLY A 306 35.74 -1.45 2.69
N THR A 307 36.41 -2.53 3.09
CA THR A 307 35.71 -3.81 3.32
C THR A 307 34.48 -3.54 4.19
N PRO A 308 33.40 -4.37 4.14
CA PRO A 308 32.34 -4.28 5.15
C PRO A 308 32.99 -4.11 6.52
N PRO A 309 32.58 -3.11 7.32
CA PRO A 309 33.09 -3.01 8.68
C PRO A 309 32.81 -4.36 9.34
N PRO A 310 33.78 -4.93 10.07
CA PRO A 310 33.52 -6.14 10.82
C PRO A 310 32.28 -5.91 11.67
N THR A 311 31.38 -6.90 11.72
CA THR A 311 30.43 -7.06 12.81
C THR A 311 31.12 -6.61 14.10
N PRO A 312 30.54 -5.75 14.95
CA PRO A 312 31.20 -5.27 16.16
C PRO A 312 31.82 -6.46 16.87
N ASP A 313 33.15 -6.56 16.82
CA ASP A 313 33.84 -7.75 17.27
C ASP A 313 33.61 -7.86 18.78
N PRO A 314 32.87 -8.87 19.27
CA PRO A 314 32.72 -9.06 20.71
C PRO A 314 34.09 -9.25 21.39
N ALA A 315 35.13 -9.65 20.64
CA ALA A 315 36.49 -9.84 21.13
C ALA A 315 37.34 -8.55 21.23
N LEU A 316 36.93 -7.42 20.61
CA LEU A 316 37.57 -6.12 20.85
C LEU A 316 37.10 -5.43 22.14
N TYR A 317 36.11 -6.00 22.83
CA TYR A 317 35.46 -5.38 23.99
C TYR A 317 35.21 -6.38 25.11
N VAL A 318 36.31 -6.85 25.70
CA VAL A 318 36.30 -7.60 26.95
C VAL A 318 36.33 -6.57 28.09
N GLU A 319 35.25 -6.52 28.89
CA GLU A 319 35.29 -5.83 30.19
C GLU A 319 36.52 -6.32 30.95
N PRO A 320 37.33 -5.45 31.57
CA PRO A 320 38.40 -5.93 32.42
C PRO A 320 37.78 -6.84 33.48
N ASP A 321 38.26 -8.08 33.54
CA ASP A 321 37.91 -8.97 34.64
C ASP A 321 38.30 -8.23 35.93
N PRO A 322 37.34 -7.92 36.83
CA PRO A 322 37.63 -7.17 38.06
C PRO A 322 38.73 -7.81 38.91
N SER A 323 38.93 -9.13 38.77
CA SER A 323 39.99 -9.89 39.45
C SER A 323 41.40 -9.61 38.90
N THR A 324 41.50 -9.08 37.68
CA THR A 324 42.76 -8.73 37.01
C THR A 324 43.18 -7.27 37.27
N ILE A 325 42.30 -6.45 37.84
CA ILE A 325 42.58 -5.05 38.12
C ILE A 325 43.31 -4.91 39.46
N THR A 326 44.44 -4.20 39.46
CA THR A 326 45.06 -3.71 40.70
C THR A 326 44.36 -2.44 41.15
N TRP A 327 43.63 -2.53 42.26
CA TRP A 327 42.79 -1.44 42.77
C TRP A 327 43.52 -0.56 43.78
N SER A 328 43.42 0.75 43.62
CA SER A 328 43.73 1.73 44.66
C SER A 328 42.52 1.92 45.59
N ALA A 329 42.79 2.48 46.78
CA ALA A 329 41.74 3.04 47.62
C ALA A 329 40.98 4.16 46.89
N PHE A 330 39.86 4.59 47.47
CA PHE A 330 39.08 5.71 46.95
C PHE A 330 39.93 6.98 46.75
N VAL A 331 39.59 7.77 45.75
CA VAL A 331 40.31 8.99 45.34
C VAL A 331 39.39 10.19 45.48
N VAL A 332 39.90 11.29 46.05
CA VAL A 332 39.22 12.58 46.11
C VAL A 332 39.91 13.56 45.18
N ILE A 333 39.25 13.92 44.08
CA ILE A 333 39.75 14.90 43.10
C ILE A 333 39.22 16.28 43.51
N ASN A 334 40.02 17.02 44.27
CA ASN A 334 39.77 18.43 44.59
C ASN A 334 40.91 19.32 44.06
N ASP A 335 40.79 20.64 44.26
CA ASP A 335 41.83 21.56 43.75
C ASP A 335 43.20 21.28 44.39
N ALA A 336 43.26 20.92 45.67
CA ALA A 336 44.52 20.54 46.32
C ALA A 336 45.14 19.24 45.73
N TYR A 337 44.32 18.27 45.33
CA TYR A 337 44.77 17.04 44.68
C TYR A 337 45.40 17.34 43.32
N LEU A 338 44.72 18.16 42.52
CA LEU A 338 45.21 18.57 41.21
C LEU A 338 46.51 19.39 41.33
N ASP A 339 46.60 20.29 42.31
CA ASP A 339 47.82 21.07 42.59
C ASP A 339 48.97 20.19 43.08
N GLY A 340 48.69 19.24 43.97
CA GLY A 340 49.67 18.28 44.49
C GLY A 340 50.28 17.38 43.40
N LEU A 341 49.57 17.17 42.30
CA LEU A 341 50.05 16.46 41.11
C LEU A 341 50.64 17.38 40.04
N GLY A 342 50.63 18.70 40.24
CA GLY A 342 51.10 19.68 39.26
C GLY A 342 50.28 19.70 37.96
N ILE A 343 48.99 19.32 38.03
CA ILE A 343 48.12 19.26 36.85
C ILE A 343 47.73 20.68 36.43
N VAL A 344 48.12 21.04 35.20
CA VAL A 344 47.75 22.30 34.54
C VAL A 344 46.69 22.06 33.46
N PRO A 345 45.82 23.05 33.15
CA PRO A 345 44.82 22.91 32.11
C PRO A 345 45.40 22.62 30.72
N ILE A 346 44.70 21.79 29.94
CA ILE A 346 45.03 21.51 28.53
C ILE A 346 45.01 22.82 27.73
N VAL A 347 46.05 23.04 26.92
CA VAL A 347 46.28 24.33 26.24
C VAL A 347 45.41 24.53 24.99
N GLY A 348 44.97 23.46 24.32
CA GLY A 348 44.26 23.55 23.05
C GLY A 348 43.43 22.31 22.70
N GLY A 349 42.67 22.41 21.60
CA GLY A 349 41.78 21.34 21.16
C GLY A 349 40.41 21.34 21.87
N PRO A 350 39.59 20.29 21.67
CA PRO A 350 38.23 20.20 22.19
C PRO A 350 38.17 20.16 23.73
N ASP A 351 39.27 19.75 24.37
CA ASP A 351 39.40 19.66 25.83
C ASP A 351 40.18 20.81 26.47
N ALA A 352 40.48 21.87 25.70
CA ALA A 352 41.18 23.05 26.21
C ALA A 352 40.53 23.61 27.49
N GLY A 353 41.36 23.99 28.46
CA GLY A 353 40.93 24.50 29.76
C GLY A 353 40.57 23.42 30.79
N ARG A 354 40.58 22.13 30.44
CA ARG A 354 40.32 21.03 31.38
C ARG A 354 41.60 20.51 32.02
N SER A 355 41.50 20.18 33.31
CA SER A 355 42.54 19.49 34.08
C SER A 355 42.44 17.99 33.78
N LEU A 356 43.50 17.39 33.22
CA LEU A 356 43.51 15.99 32.83
C LEU A 356 43.85 15.08 34.02
N VAL A 357 42.96 14.14 34.32
CA VAL A 357 43.21 13.01 35.23
C VAL A 357 42.98 11.72 34.43
N THR A 358 43.98 10.84 34.40
CA THR A 358 43.94 9.63 33.57
C THR A 358 44.46 8.39 34.30
N GLY A 359 43.95 7.21 33.94
CA GLY A 359 44.52 5.93 34.38
C GLY A 359 44.24 5.55 35.83
N LEU A 360 43.22 6.13 36.48
CA LEU A 360 42.88 5.76 37.85
C LEU A 360 42.17 4.41 37.89
N THR A 361 42.58 3.52 38.80
CA THR A 361 41.87 2.26 39.09
C THR A 361 41.38 2.26 40.54
N ALA A 362 40.26 2.93 40.82
CA ALA A 362 39.81 3.16 42.20
C ALA A 362 38.64 2.25 42.59
N ARG A 363 38.71 1.68 43.80
CA ARG A 363 37.61 0.89 44.38
C ARG A 363 37.40 1.20 45.85
N THR A 364 36.15 1.12 46.27
CA THR A 364 35.77 1.02 47.69
C THR A 364 34.66 -0.01 47.87
N LEU A 365 34.60 -0.63 49.04
CA LEU A 365 33.51 -1.53 49.47
C LEU A 365 32.65 -0.88 50.57
N VAL A 366 32.95 0.38 50.91
CA VAL A 366 32.19 1.14 51.91
C VAL A 366 30.93 1.66 51.27
N LYS A 367 29.77 1.23 51.79
CA LYS A 367 28.45 1.65 51.31
C LYS A 367 28.36 3.17 51.24
N GLY A 368 28.13 3.68 50.04
CA GLY A 368 27.92 5.11 49.79
C GLY A 368 29.18 5.98 49.73
N GLN A 369 30.37 5.40 49.79
CA GLN A 369 31.59 6.11 49.47
C GLN A 369 31.83 6.05 47.96
N CYS A 370 32.13 7.19 47.32
CA CYS A 370 32.56 7.17 45.93
C CYS A 370 33.97 6.58 45.80
N ALA A 371 34.20 5.75 44.79
CA ALA A 371 35.56 5.31 44.45
C ALA A 371 36.37 6.47 43.86
N ILE A 372 35.74 7.30 43.02
CA ILE A 372 36.28 8.57 42.55
C ILE A 372 35.30 9.67 42.95
N TYR A 373 35.64 10.41 44.00
CA TYR A 373 34.88 11.57 44.46
C TYR A 373 35.41 12.84 43.79
N VAL A 374 34.59 13.47 42.97
CA VAL A 374 34.91 14.71 42.26
C VAL A 374 34.40 15.91 43.07
N ASN A 375 35.33 16.73 43.55
CA ASN A 375 35.07 17.91 44.37
C ASN A 375 36.05 19.05 44.01
N THR A 376 36.06 19.44 42.74
CA THR A 376 36.92 20.50 42.20
C THR A 376 36.08 21.61 41.61
N THR A 377 36.60 22.84 41.66
CA THR A 377 36.02 24.00 40.97
C THR A 377 36.57 24.19 39.56
N ARG A 378 37.63 23.44 39.20
CA ARG A 378 38.24 23.46 37.88
C ARG A 378 37.54 22.48 36.94
N PRO A 379 37.41 22.83 35.63
CA PRO A 379 36.98 21.86 34.63
C PRO A 379 37.88 20.63 34.62
N LEU A 380 37.29 19.44 34.64
CA LEU A 380 37.96 18.16 34.76
C LEU A 380 37.73 17.31 33.50
N LEU A 381 38.79 16.68 33.00
CA LEU A 381 38.72 15.57 32.07
C LEU A 381 39.24 14.33 32.78
N LEU A 382 38.33 13.41 33.13
CA LEU A 382 38.65 12.09 33.66
C LEU A 382 38.63 11.08 32.52
N THR A 383 39.75 10.39 32.28
CA THR A 383 39.83 9.44 31.16
C THR A 383 40.62 8.17 31.47
N HIS A 384 40.43 7.10 30.68
CA HIS A 384 41.10 5.81 30.83
C HIS A 384 41.07 5.26 32.26
N SER A 385 40.03 5.58 33.02
CA SER A 385 39.93 5.26 34.44
C SER A 385 38.88 4.18 34.67
N THR A 386 39.11 3.33 35.66
CA THR A 386 38.17 2.29 36.09
C THR A 386 37.74 2.53 37.53
N ALA A 387 36.43 2.51 37.78
CA ALA A 387 35.85 2.75 39.09
C ALA A 387 34.86 1.66 39.49
N SER A 388 34.84 1.31 40.77
CA SER A 388 33.91 0.33 41.34
C SER A 388 33.56 0.69 42.78
N ALA A 389 32.28 0.88 43.09
CA ALA A 389 31.80 1.11 44.45
C ALA A 389 30.40 0.51 44.67
N PRO A 390 30.04 0.15 45.91
CA PRO A 390 28.66 -0.12 46.27
C PRO A 390 27.83 1.17 46.21
N SER A 391 26.59 1.06 45.75
CA SER A 391 25.64 2.16 45.77
C SER A 391 25.16 2.45 47.19
N GLY A 392 24.83 3.73 47.39
CA GLY A 392 24.15 4.25 48.55
C GLY A 392 22.64 4.01 48.64
N ASN A 393 22.06 4.43 49.76
CA ASN A 393 20.61 4.50 49.99
C ASN A 393 20.02 5.91 49.78
N THR A 394 20.83 6.92 49.47
CA THR A 394 20.41 8.33 49.30
C THR A 394 21.04 8.94 48.05
N THR A 395 20.64 10.17 47.71
CA THR A 395 21.31 11.00 46.70
C THR A 395 22.81 11.10 47.02
N GLY A 396 23.66 11.02 45.97
CA GLY A 396 25.08 11.34 46.11
C GLY A 396 26.07 10.19 46.36
N GLN A 397 25.83 8.95 45.89
CA GLN A 397 26.62 7.78 46.33
C GLN A 397 26.79 6.73 45.21
N ALA A 398 27.89 6.86 44.45
CA ALA A 398 28.14 6.19 43.17
C ALA A 398 29.60 5.72 43.06
N ALA A 399 30.01 5.01 42.02
CA ALA A 399 31.44 4.75 41.80
C ALA A 399 32.20 6.01 41.40
N ILE A 400 31.59 6.88 40.58
CA ILE A 400 32.11 8.21 40.26
C ILE A 400 31.00 9.23 40.55
N GLY A 401 31.30 10.27 41.31
CA GLY A 401 30.30 11.30 41.62
C GLY A 401 30.80 12.44 42.48
N ASN A 402 29.91 13.38 42.82
CA ASN A 402 30.23 14.60 43.56
C ASN A 402 29.59 14.69 44.96
N ALA A 403 29.22 13.56 45.55
CA ALA A 403 28.81 13.50 46.96
C ALA A 403 29.35 12.22 47.64
N ALA A 404 29.38 12.22 48.97
CA ALA A 404 29.84 11.10 49.78
C ALA A 404 28.87 10.84 50.94
N TYR A 405 28.79 9.58 51.40
CA TYR A 405 27.92 9.18 52.51
C TYR A 405 28.08 10.05 53.76
N GLY A 406 26.96 10.62 54.23
CA GLY A 406 26.91 11.41 55.46
C GLY A 406 27.39 12.87 55.33
N LEU A 407 27.82 13.30 54.15
CA LEU A 407 28.08 14.71 53.88
C LEU A 407 26.85 15.34 53.22
N PRO A 408 26.45 16.57 53.59
CA PRO A 408 25.45 17.30 52.81
C PRO A 408 25.92 17.36 51.36
N PRO A 409 25.04 17.23 50.35
CA PRO A 409 25.42 17.43 48.96
C PRO A 409 26.14 18.77 48.90
N GLY A 410 27.46 18.70 48.71
CA GLY A 410 28.29 19.88 48.84
C GLY A 410 27.75 20.89 47.84
N ASN A 411 27.52 22.11 48.30
CA ASN A 411 27.10 23.26 47.48
C ASN A 411 28.20 23.60 46.45
N THR A 412 28.46 22.67 45.53
CA THR A 412 29.57 22.63 44.57
C THR A 412 29.00 23.03 43.21
N VAL A 413 28.49 24.25 43.15
CA VAL A 413 27.72 24.86 42.04
C VAL A 413 28.56 25.05 40.75
N ALA A 414 29.66 24.31 40.55
CA ALA A 414 30.59 24.54 39.45
C ALA A 414 31.32 23.27 38.95
N VAL A 415 30.82 22.07 39.21
CA VAL A 415 31.46 20.85 38.68
C VAL A 415 31.22 20.77 37.15
N ASP A 416 32.30 20.96 36.37
CA ASP A 416 32.36 20.78 34.92
C ASP A 416 33.25 19.57 34.62
N VAL A 417 32.65 18.44 34.24
CA VAL A 417 33.36 17.17 34.13
C VAL A 417 33.04 16.52 32.80
N VAL A 418 34.11 16.11 32.12
CA VAL A 418 34.08 15.13 31.05
C VAL A 418 34.62 13.82 31.58
N ILE A 419 33.84 12.75 31.49
CA ILE A 419 34.24 11.37 31.78
C ILE A 419 34.30 10.66 30.43
N ARG A 420 35.50 10.31 29.97
CA ARG A 420 35.70 9.75 28.62
C ARG A 420 36.54 8.49 28.64
N ASP A 421 36.17 7.48 27.86
CA ASP A 421 36.96 6.24 27.71
C ASP A 421 37.21 5.55 29.08
N CYS A 422 36.24 5.64 30.00
CA CYS A 422 36.31 5.07 31.35
C CYS A 422 35.46 3.79 31.46
N SER A 423 35.71 3.00 32.50
CA SER A 423 34.91 1.82 32.85
C SER A 423 34.34 1.97 34.26
N VAL A 424 33.04 1.76 34.41
CA VAL A 424 32.36 1.72 35.70
C VAL A 424 31.68 0.37 35.85
N ILE A 425 32.17 -0.40 36.79
CA ILE A 425 31.76 -1.80 36.94
C ILE A 425 31.19 -2.03 38.33
N THR A 426 30.12 -2.82 38.41
CA THR A 426 29.63 -3.32 39.69
C THR A 426 30.74 -4.07 40.40
N PRO A 427 30.89 -3.95 41.74
CA PRO A 427 31.88 -4.71 42.50
C PRO A 427 31.67 -6.25 42.49
N GLY A 428 30.77 -6.78 41.66
CA GLY A 428 30.44 -8.19 41.57
C GLY A 428 30.02 -8.81 42.92
N LEU A 429 30.51 -10.02 43.19
CA LEU A 429 30.25 -10.76 44.43
C LEU A 429 30.97 -10.18 45.68
N ASP A 430 31.82 -9.16 45.51
CA ASP A 430 32.51 -8.49 46.63
C ASP A 430 31.57 -7.56 47.41
N LEU A 431 30.39 -7.25 46.86
CA LEU A 431 29.34 -6.53 47.56
C LEU A 431 28.89 -7.27 48.83
N ALA A 432 28.69 -6.53 49.92
CA ALA A 432 28.05 -7.08 51.12
C ALA A 432 26.55 -7.32 50.87
N ASP A 433 25.93 -8.19 51.66
CA ASP A 433 24.48 -8.42 51.50
C ASP A 433 23.69 -7.14 51.82
N GLY A 434 22.65 -6.89 51.03
CA GLY A 434 21.90 -5.62 51.08
C GLY A 434 22.58 -4.43 50.36
N GLN A 435 23.63 -4.67 49.57
CA GLN A 435 24.27 -3.66 48.70
C GLN A 435 24.04 -3.97 47.21
N ARG A 436 24.09 -2.95 46.35
CA ARG A 436 24.09 -3.07 44.87
C ARG A 436 25.25 -2.25 44.29
N GLY A 437 25.51 -2.34 42.98
CA GLY A 437 26.53 -1.53 42.31
C GLY A 437 26.17 -0.05 42.23
N GLY A 438 27.16 0.84 42.43
CA GLY A 438 27.04 2.29 42.24
C GLY A 438 27.63 2.71 40.89
N GLY A 439 26.86 3.46 40.09
CA GLY A 439 27.26 3.90 38.74
C GLY A 439 27.98 5.24 38.71
N ILE A 440 27.53 6.13 37.83
CA ILE A 440 27.88 7.55 37.85
C ILE A 440 26.71 8.32 38.44
N LEU A 441 26.97 9.21 39.40
CA LEU A 441 25.95 10.10 39.95
C LEU A 441 26.51 11.50 40.17
N PHE A 442 25.84 12.49 39.58
CA PHE A 442 26.11 13.89 39.88
C PHE A 442 24.82 14.62 40.26
N GLU A 443 24.97 15.52 41.23
CA GLU A 443 23.90 16.42 41.69
C GLU A 443 24.36 17.88 41.62
N TYR A 444 23.52 18.80 41.16
CA TYR A 444 23.85 20.24 41.06
C TYR A 444 25.12 20.59 40.25
N ALA A 445 25.60 19.68 39.39
CA ALA A 445 26.76 19.92 38.55
C ALA A 445 26.44 20.90 37.41
N LYS A 446 27.44 21.62 36.90
CA LYS A 446 27.29 22.54 35.77
C LYS A 446 27.28 21.80 34.44
N ASN A 447 28.33 21.04 34.13
CA ASN A 447 28.44 20.28 32.88
C ASN A 447 28.82 18.85 33.22
N ILE A 448 28.09 17.88 32.66
CA ILE A 448 28.43 16.46 32.77
C ILE A 448 28.38 15.84 31.38
N ILE A 449 29.55 15.47 30.87
CA ILE A 449 29.69 14.81 29.57
C ILE A 449 30.27 13.43 29.83
N VAL A 450 29.56 12.39 29.41
CA VAL A 450 29.96 10.99 29.57
C VAL A 450 30.02 10.36 28.19
N GLU A 451 31.24 10.11 27.72
CA GLU A 451 31.49 9.70 26.34
C GLU A 451 32.35 8.43 26.28
N ASN A 452 32.04 7.51 25.36
CA ASN A 452 32.86 6.31 25.13
C ASN A 452 33.11 5.43 26.38
N CYS A 453 32.26 5.51 27.40
CA CYS A 453 32.46 4.75 28.63
C CYS A 453 31.78 3.38 28.56
N ASN A 454 32.28 2.45 29.37
CA ASN A 454 31.72 1.11 29.57
C ASN A 454 31.09 1.02 30.96
N PHE A 455 29.88 0.48 31.02
CA PHE A 455 29.11 0.28 32.24
C PHE A 455 28.68 -1.18 32.35
N ASN A 456 28.98 -1.81 33.48
CA ASN A 456 28.56 -3.18 33.77
C ASN A 456 27.80 -3.21 35.09
N GLY A 457 26.52 -3.57 35.05
CA GLY A 457 25.66 -3.67 36.24
C GLY A 457 25.13 -2.34 36.75
N VAL A 458 25.51 -1.22 36.14
CA VAL A 458 25.25 0.14 36.63
C VAL A 458 24.95 1.10 35.47
N GLY A 459 24.51 2.32 35.79
CA GLY A 459 24.25 3.36 34.80
C GLY A 459 24.66 4.76 35.25
N ILE A 460 24.08 5.77 34.60
CA ILE A 460 24.31 7.19 34.84
C ILE A 460 23.06 7.79 35.48
N ASN A 461 23.22 8.58 36.54
CA ASN A 461 22.14 9.33 37.18
C ASN A 461 22.52 10.79 37.36
N LEU A 462 21.70 11.70 36.85
CA LEU A 462 21.87 13.14 37.02
C LEU A 462 20.68 13.76 37.71
N GLN A 463 20.93 14.39 38.85
CA GLN A 463 19.91 14.94 39.70
C GLN A 463 20.04 16.46 39.79
N THR A 464 19.01 17.18 39.37
CA THR A 464 18.95 18.65 39.42
C THR A 464 20.27 19.29 38.93
N CYS A 465 20.82 18.83 37.81
CA CYS A 465 22.08 19.31 37.25
C CYS A 465 21.87 20.37 36.16
N CYS A 466 22.98 20.82 35.56
CA CYS A 466 23.06 21.76 34.44
C CYS A 466 22.65 23.20 34.77
N TRP A 467 22.99 23.67 35.97
CA TRP A 467 22.73 25.05 36.39
C TRP A 467 23.61 26.05 35.62
N GLY A 468 23.18 27.31 35.57
CA GLY A 468 24.01 28.40 35.02
C GLY A 468 24.34 28.25 33.54
N GLY A 469 23.49 27.58 32.75
CA GLY A 469 23.65 27.41 31.31
C GLY A 469 24.59 26.29 30.89
N GLY A 470 24.85 25.31 31.77
CA GLY A 470 25.60 24.11 31.41
C GLY A 470 24.79 23.07 30.65
N THR A 471 25.33 21.86 30.46
CA THR A 471 24.72 20.81 29.63
C THR A 471 25.04 19.39 30.08
N PHE A 472 24.27 18.43 29.56
CA PHE A 472 24.47 17.00 29.74
C PHE A 472 24.57 16.26 28.41
N ARG A 473 25.57 15.39 28.26
CA ARG A 473 25.68 14.46 27.14
C ARG A 473 26.05 13.08 27.64
N ALA A 474 25.27 12.06 27.29
CA ALA A 474 25.66 10.66 27.39
C ALA A 474 25.72 10.08 25.98
N GLU A 475 26.94 9.99 25.42
CA GLU A 475 27.11 9.60 24.04
C GLU A 475 28.09 8.44 23.87
N ARG A 476 27.80 7.52 22.94
CA ARG A 476 28.72 6.44 22.56
C ARG A 476 29.12 5.55 23.74
N ASN A 477 28.27 5.41 24.74
CA ASN A 477 28.53 4.54 25.89
C ASN A 477 27.97 3.13 25.69
N ARG A 478 28.65 2.15 26.26
CA ARG A 478 28.21 0.75 26.31
C ARG A 478 27.67 0.45 27.70
N PHE A 479 26.42 0.01 27.79
CA PHE A 479 25.83 -0.46 29.03
C PHE A 479 25.51 -1.96 28.94
N ARG A 480 25.86 -2.70 29.99
CA ARG A 480 25.61 -4.14 30.09
C ARG A 480 24.96 -4.46 31.42
N ASN A 481 23.87 -5.23 31.36
CA ASN A 481 23.20 -5.87 32.47
C ASN A 481 22.91 -4.95 33.66
N ILE A 482 22.27 -3.79 33.44
CA ILE A 482 21.97 -2.85 34.52
C ILE A 482 21.15 -3.58 35.60
N ASP A 483 21.58 -3.52 36.85
CA ASP A 483 21.00 -4.36 37.90
C ASP A 483 20.71 -3.60 39.20
N GLY A 484 19.43 -3.57 39.55
CA GLY A 484 18.92 -2.95 40.76
C GLY A 484 18.92 -3.87 41.97
N ARG A 485 19.15 -5.17 41.79
CA ARG A 485 19.09 -6.17 42.88
C ARG A 485 20.17 -5.94 43.93
N PHE A 486 19.79 -6.15 45.17
CA PHE A 486 20.75 -6.27 46.26
C PHE A 486 21.44 -7.62 46.22
N ARG A 487 22.71 -7.63 46.60
CA ARG A 487 23.41 -8.86 46.92
C ARG A 487 22.74 -9.57 48.07
N ASP A 488 22.60 -10.87 47.91
CA ASP A 488 22.08 -11.79 48.90
C ASP A 488 22.71 -13.18 48.68
N ARG A 489 23.76 -13.51 49.45
CA ARG A 489 24.44 -14.82 49.33
C ARG A 489 23.54 -16.01 49.69
N SER A 490 22.40 -15.78 50.34
CA SER A 490 21.46 -16.85 50.65
C SER A 490 20.61 -17.25 49.43
N SER A 491 20.52 -16.38 48.43
CA SER A 491 19.78 -16.64 47.19
C SER A 491 20.62 -17.45 46.19
N PRO A 492 20.02 -18.35 45.37
CA PRO A 492 20.75 -19.28 44.48
C PRO A 492 21.67 -18.61 43.45
N ASN A 493 21.33 -17.42 42.99
CA ASN A 493 22.13 -16.62 42.04
C ASN A 493 22.95 -15.53 42.73
N GLY A 494 22.99 -15.50 44.07
CA GLY A 494 23.65 -14.48 44.86
C GLY A 494 22.93 -13.13 44.92
N PHE A 495 21.77 -12.96 44.30
CA PHE A 495 21.01 -11.71 44.28
C PHE A 495 19.60 -11.89 44.84
N SER A 496 19.09 -10.87 45.52
CA SER A 496 17.80 -10.93 46.18
C SER A 496 16.66 -11.14 45.17
N LEU A 497 15.73 -12.02 45.54
CA LEU A 497 14.46 -12.25 44.85
C LEU A 497 13.29 -11.49 45.52
N GLY A 498 13.59 -10.58 46.45
CA GLY A 498 12.60 -9.78 47.17
C GLY A 498 11.90 -8.74 46.29
N GLY A 499 10.87 -8.08 46.83
CA GLY A 499 10.12 -7.02 46.13
C GLY A 499 10.83 -5.66 46.10
N ASP A 500 10.21 -4.68 45.42
CA ASP A 500 10.68 -3.29 45.31
C ASP A 500 10.96 -2.67 46.68
N GLY A 501 12.11 -2.01 46.81
CA GLY A 501 12.57 -1.35 48.04
C GLY A 501 13.05 -2.29 49.14
N VAL A 502 12.92 -3.61 48.96
CA VAL A 502 13.37 -4.64 49.92
C VAL A 502 14.50 -5.49 49.34
N GLY A 503 14.30 -6.03 48.14
CA GLY A 503 15.30 -6.85 47.43
C GLY A 503 16.02 -6.13 46.29
N TRP A 504 15.44 -5.04 45.79
CA TRP A 504 16.00 -4.27 44.68
C TRP A 504 15.53 -2.82 44.71
N TYR A 505 16.22 -1.96 43.95
CA TYR A 505 15.78 -0.60 43.63
C TYR A 505 15.64 -0.40 42.12
N ARG A 506 14.74 0.49 41.72
CA ARG A 506 14.68 0.95 40.32
C ARG A 506 16.00 1.60 39.92
N VAL A 507 16.53 1.17 38.79
CA VAL A 507 17.78 1.68 38.21
C VAL A 507 17.64 1.77 36.70
N GLN A 508 18.44 2.65 36.11
CA GLN A 508 18.42 2.94 34.68
C GLN A 508 19.82 2.92 34.09
N ALA A 509 19.93 2.71 32.78
CA ALA A 509 21.18 2.94 32.07
C ALA A 509 21.49 4.45 32.05
N VAL A 510 20.48 5.28 31.78
CA VAL A 510 20.55 6.74 31.92
C VAL A 510 19.29 7.27 32.60
N GLN A 511 19.45 7.89 33.77
CA GLN A 511 18.42 8.60 34.50
C GLN A 511 18.72 10.11 34.50
N LEU A 512 17.74 10.92 34.12
CA LEU A 512 17.69 12.35 34.44
C LEU A 512 16.59 12.60 35.45
N ASP A 513 16.88 13.35 36.51
CA ASP A 513 15.92 13.72 37.55
C ASP A 513 15.92 15.24 37.70
N LYS A 514 14.82 15.88 37.27
CA LYS A 514 14.60 17.33 37.36
C LYS A 514 15.69 18.17 36.64
N VAL A 515 16.22 17.69 35.52
CA VAL A 515 17.14 18.44 34.64
C VAL A 515 16.33 19.19 33.58
N ARG A 516 15.97 20.45 33.84
CA ARG A 516 14.92 21.18 33.10
C ARG A 516 15.43 22.41 32.36
N GLY A 517 14.97 22.59 31.12
CA GLY A 517 15.21 23.82 30.35
C GLY A 517 16.67 23.97 29.92
N VAL A 518 17.35 22.85 29.67
CA VAL A 518 18.79 22.82 29.41
C VAL A 518 19.06 22.65 27.93
N ALA A 519 19.89 23.50 27.36
CA ALA A 519 20.27 23.42 25.95
C ALA A 519 21.40 22.40 25.72
N GLY A 520 21.47 21.85 24.50
CA GLY A 520 22.54 20.96 24.07
C GLY A 520 22.50 19.56 24.67
N MET A 521 21.39 19.17 25.33
CA MET A 521 21.31 17.87 25.96
C MET A 521 21.21 16.72 24.95
N SER A 522 21.89 15.61 25.25
CA SER A 522 21.86 14.44 24.37
C SER A 522 22.03 13.11 25.13
N ILE A 523 21.32 12.09 24.66
CA ILE A 523 21.55 10.68 24.98
C ILE A 523 21.62 9.97 23.62
N LYS A 524 22.82 9.78 23.08
CA LYS A 524 22.98 9.36 21.66
C LYS A 524 23.98 8.26 21.44
N ASP A 525 23.71 7.44 20.43
CA ASP A 525 24.66 6.44 19.95
C ASP A 525 25.13 5.48 21.06
N ASN A 526 24.30 5.26 22.08
CA ASN A 526 24.62 4.33 23.17
C ASN A 526 24.13 2.93 22.83
N TRP A 527 24.86 1.91 23.30
CA TRP A 527 24.47 0.52 23.16
C TRP A 527 24.18 -0.09 24.52
N VAL A 528 22.91 -0.37 24.78
CA VAL A 528 22.45 -1.03 26.01
C VAL A 528 22.13 -2.49 25.71
N THR A 529 22.67 -3.40 26.51
CA THR A 529 22.29 -4.81 26.48
C THR A 529 22.02 -5.30 27.88
N ASN A 530 20.81 -5.79 28.13
CA ASN A 530 20.48 -6.51 29.36
C ASN A 530 20.20 -7.94 28.98
N LEU A 531 20.65 -8.94 29.73
CA LEU A 531 20.31 -10.36 29.53
C LEU A 531 19.32 -10.82 30.59
N PRO A 532 18.37 -11.72 30.27
CA PRO A 532 17.40 -12.18 31.27
C PRO A 532 18.13 -12.89 32.40
N GLY A 533 17.70 -12.69 33.65
CA GLY A 533 18.35 -13.25 34.84
C GLY A 533 19.63 -12.50 35.29
N GLU A 534 20.34 -11.85 34.38
CA GLU A 534 21.58 -11.11 34.64
C GLU A 534 21.35 -9.62 34.94
N SER A 535 20.16 -9.10 34.64
CA SER A 535 19.78 -7.70 34.81
C SER A 535 18.48 -7.57 35.59
N ARG A 536 18.32 -6.45 36.28
CA ARG A 536 17.04 -5.94 36.77
C ARG A 536 16.93 -4.45 36.52
N VAL A 537 17.01 -4.06 35.26
CA VAL A 537 16.76 -2.67 34.84
C VAL A 537 15.29 -2.32 35.05
N GLU A 538 15.00 -1.13 35.55
CA GLU A 538 13.62 -0.61 35.48
C GLU A 538 13.44 0.00 34.09
N ASP A 539 13.89 1.22 33.83
CA ASP A 539 13.90 1.79 32.48
C ASP A 539 15.32 1.83 31.93
N ASN A 540 15.53 1.61 30.64
CA ASN A 540 16.87 1.83 30.10
C ASN A 540 17.20 3.33 30.08
N ILE A 541 16.31 4.15 29.55
CA ILE A 541 16.44 5.62 29.57
C ILE A 541 15.18 6.21 30.19
N ASN A 542 15.31 7.05 31.22
CA ASN A 542 14.20 7.78 31.83
C ASN A 542 14.57 9.25 32.07
N THR A 543 13.70 10.16 31.64
CA THR A 543 13.91 11.60 31.72
C THR A 543 13.03 12.29 32.77
N TYR A 544 12.83 11.67 33.93
CA TYR A 544 11.96 12.13 35.02
C TYR A 544 12.02 13.65 35.24
N LYS A 545 10.89 14.33 34.99
CA LYS A 545 10.74 15.79 35.13
C LYS A 545 11.86 16.59 34.44
N SER A 546 12.40 16.08 33.36
CA SER A 546 13.55 16.64 32.65
C SER A 546 13.19 16.99 31.21
N GLY A 547 14.00 17.83 30.58
CA GLY A 547 13.68 18.35 29.26
C GLY A 547 14.63 19.43 28.76
N GLY A 548 14.69 19.57 27.45
CA GLY A 548 15.48 20.61 26.79
C GLY A 548 14.78 21.96 26.76
N THR A 549 15.14 22.76 25.76
CA THR A 549 14.47 24.04 25.43
C THR A 549 13.79 23.93 24.07
N SER A 550 12.91 24.88 23.73
CA SER A 550 12.27 24.93 22.41
C SER A 550 13.26 25.01 21.25
N ALA A 551 14.35 25.75 21.43
CA ALA A 551 15.42 25.90 20.43
C ALA A 551 16.43 24.73 20.45
N SER A 552 16.49 23.98 21.55
CA SER A 552 17.42 22.87 21.73
C SER A 552 16.76 21.78 22.58
N PRO A 553 15.90 20.95 21.99
CA PRO A 553 15.27 19.83 22.68
C PRO A 553 16.31 18.81 23.19
N LEU A 554 15.98 18.08 24.25
CA LEU A 554 16.74 16.91 24.66
C LEU A 554 16.62 15.84 23.58
N MET A 555 17.76 15.40 23.04
CA MET A 555 17.80 14.43 21.94
C MET A 555 18.17 13.03 22.44
N ILE A 556 17.23 12.10 22.42
CA ILE A 556 17.43 10.66 22.62
C ILE A 556 17.50 10.01 21.24
N ASP A 557 18.70 9.83 20.69
CA ASP A 557 18.89 9.64 19.24
C ASP A 557 19.84 8.48 18.91
N ARG A 558 19.42 7.58 18.02
CA ARG A 558 20.24 6.44 17.55
C ARG A 558 20.82 5.61 18.68
N ASN A 559 20.04 5.32 19.73
CA ASN A 559 20.45 4.34 20.73
C ASN A 559 19.98 2.95 20.30
N LEU A 560 20.84 1.96 20.51
CA LEU A 560 20.53 0.53 20.36
C LEU A 560 20.29 -0.05 21.75
N ILE A 561 19.05 -0.45 22.03
CA ILE A 561 18.63 -1.03 23.31
C ILE A 561 18.18 -2.46 23.03
N ASP A 562 18.89 -3.41 23.63
CA ASP A 562 18.61 -4.83 23.52
C ASP A 562 18.31 -5.39 24.92
N GLY A 563 17.03 -5.55 25.21
CA GLY A 563 16.56 -6.00 26.51
C GLY A 563 16.06 -4.86 27.41
N ALA A 564 14.78 -4.96 27.76
CA ALA A 564 14.12 -4.19 28.81
C ALA A 564 13.18 -5.15 29.54
N TYR A 565 13.74 -5.97 30.43
CA TYR A 565 13.00 -7.02 31.13
C TYR A 565 13.40 -7.21 32.58
N ASP A 566 12.48 -7.83 33.31
CA ASP A 566 12.70 -8.34 34.65
C ASP A 566 13.69 -9.53 34.63
N THR A 567 14.20 -9.85 35.82
CA THR A 567 15.07 -10.99 36.13
C THR A 567 14.45 -12.32 35.71
N VAL A 568 13.14 -12.42 35.84
CA VAL A 568 12.34 -13.52 35.32
C VAL A 568 11.22 -12.91 34.49
N PRO A 569 11.01 -13.34 33.24
CA PRO A 569 9.87 -12.90 32.46
C PRO A 569 8.57 -13.02 33.27
N SER A 570 7.97 -11.87 33.59
CA SER A 570 6.84 -11.79 34.50
C SER A 570 5.88 -10.70 34.06
N ASN A 571 4.59 -10.92 34.36
CA ASN A 571 3.53 -9.97 34.06
C ASN A 571 3.42 -8.84 35.10
N ILE A 572 4.47 -8.54 35.87
CA ILE A 572 4.49 -7.45 36.85
C ILE A 572 5.57 -6.39 36.54
N TYR A 573 6.41 -6.64 35.54
CA TYR A 573 7.46 -5.71 35.14
C TYR A 573 6.89 -4.39 34.61
N SER A 574 7.33 -3.26 35.15
CA SER A 574 6.87 -1.91 34.77
C SER A 574 7.83 -1.15 33.86
N GLY A 575 9.04 -1.69 33.65
CA GLY A 575 10.11 -1.01 32.93
C GLY A 575 9.88 -0.78 31.44
N SER A 576 10.66 0.14 30.86
CA SER A 576 10.59 0.49 29.43
C SER A 576 11.97 0.62 28.78
N ALA A 577 12.02 0.62 27.44
CA ALA A 577 13.27 1.00 26.76
C ALA A 577 13.53 2.51 26.92
N ILE A 578 12.54 3.36 26.66
CA ILE A 578 12.67 4.81 26.82
C ILE A 578 11.42 5.38 27.47
N VAL A 579 11.60 6.19 28.50
CA VAL A 579 10.55 6.99 29.14
C VAL A 579 10.89 8.46 28.96
N MET A 580 10.07 9.14 28.16
CA MET A 580 10.09 10.59 28.01
C MET A 580 9.12 11.20 29.02
N GLY A 581 9.61 12.17 29.79
CA GLY A 581 8.92 12.72 30.95
C GLY A 581 9.06 11.80 32.14
N ASP A 582 7.93 11.33 32.65
CA ASP A 582 7.71 10.75 33.99
C ASP A 582 7.46 11.84 35.04
N GLU A 583 6.19 11.93 35.45
CA GLU A 583 5.60 12.99 36.26
C GLU A 583 5.81 14.44 35.75
N GLY A 584 6.13 14.62 34.47
CA GLY A 584 6.38 15.93 33.85
C GLY A 584 7.60 15.90 32.94
N GLY A 585 7.67 16.82 31.99
CA GLY A 585 8.80 16.96 31.07
C GLY A 585 8.42 17.81 29.87
N GLU A 586 9.41 18.41 29.21
CA GLU A 586 9.16 19.23 28.01
C GLU A 586 10.28 19.10 26.98
N TYR A 587 10.00 19.39 25.72
CA TYR A 587 11.01 19.52 24.66
C TYR A 587 12.00 18.36 24.62
N THR A 588 11.48 17.14 24.47
CA THR A 588 12.28 15.93 24.34
C THR A 588 11.93 15.23 23.02
N THR A 589 12.93 14.76 22.30
CA THR A 589 12.76 14.02 21.04
C THR A 589 13.46 12.67 21.16
N ALA A 590 12.69 11.59 21.09
CA ALA A 590 13.21 10.24 20.89
C ALA A 590 13.11 9.89 19.41
N GLN A 591 14.25 9.72 18.74
CA GLN A 591 14.27 9.40 17.31
C GLN A 591 15.32 8.38 16.90
N ARG A 592 15.03 7.60 15.86
CA ARG A 592 15.98 6.64 15.25
C ARG A 592 16.56 5.64 16.25
N ASN A 593 15.89 5.40 17.37
CA ASN A 593 16.30 4.39 18.34
C ASN A 593 15.80 3.02 17.87
N THR A 594 16.59 1.99 18.11
CA THR A 594 16.19 0.60 17.92
C THR A 594 16.13 -0.05 19.29
N ALA A 595 14.92 -0.35 19.76
CA ALA A 595 14.68 -1.03 21.03
C ALA A 595 14.06 -2.40 20.77
N VAL A 596 14.81 -3.46 21.06
CA VAL A 596 14.40 -4.84 20.79
C VAL A 596 14.39 -5.66 22.06
N ARG A 597 13.62 -6.75 22.03
CA ARG A 597 13.44 -7.68 23.15
C ARG A 597 12.94 -6.95 24.42
N THR A 598 12.00 -6.02 24.24
CA THR A 598 11.35 -5.28 25.34
C THR A 598 10.22 -6.11 25.95
N SER A 599 10.09 -6.20 27.28
CA SER A 599 9.01 -7.02 27.91
C SER A 599 7.76 -6.24 28.27
N ASN A 600 7.85 -4.93 28.43
CA ASN A 600 6.70 -4.06 28.63
C ASN A 600 6.68 -3.01 27.52
N THR A 601 6.98 -1.75 27.78
CA THR A 601 6.86 -0.69 26.76
C THR A 601 8.18 -0.47 26.03
N GLY A 602 8.11 -0.27 24.71
CA GLY A 602 9.21 0.27 23.93
C GLY A 602 9.52 1.72 24.34
N ILE A 603 8.75 2.67 23.82
CA ILE A 603 8.94 4.10 24.13
C ILE A 603 7.65 4.68 24.68
N SER A 604 7.75 5.35 25.82
CA SER A 604 6.63 6.07 26.41
C SER A 604 6.85 7.57 26.42
N MET A 605 5.76 8.30 26.24
CA MET A 605 5.63 9.70 26.60
C MET A 605 4.70 9.82 27.80
N SER A 606 5.29 9.92 28.99
CA SER A 606 4.59 9.86 30.27
C SER A 606 4.52 11.27 30.87
N SER A 607 3.42 11.99 30.62
CA SER A 607 3.25 13.39 31.06
C SER A 607 4.33 14.34 30.53
N THR A 608 4.43 14.50 29.21
CA THR A 608 5.38 15.42 28.54
C THR A 608 4.64 16.36 27.59
N ASN A 609 5.10 17.60 27.44
CA ASN A 609 4.68 18.50 26.36
C ASN A 609 5.81 18.77 25.37
N PHE A 610 5.47 19.11 24.13
CA PHE A 610 6.46 19.32 23.05
C PHE A 610 7.35 18.10 22.81
N GLY A 611 6.82 16.91 23.09
CA GLY A 611 7.48 15.62 22.94
C GLY A 611 7.36 15.10 21.51
N LYS A 612 8.41 14.44 21.02
CA LYS A 612 8.42 13.79 19.70
C LYS A 612 8.96 12.36 19.80
N ILE A 613 8.20 11.39 19.29
CA ILE A 613 8.65 10.00 19.10
C ILE A 613 8.62 9.72 17.60
N ILE A 614 9.78 9.73 16.94
CA ILE A 614 9.86 9.73 15.47
C ILE A 614 10.87 8.73 14.92
N SER A 615 10.49 7.94 13.90
CA SER A 615 11.41 7.03 13.19
C SER A 615 12.11 6.00 14.08
N ASN A 616 11.43 5.50 15.12
CA ASN A 616 11.97 4.47 16.01
C ASN A 616 11.52 3.07 15.59
N ARG A 617 12.31 2.05 15.96
CA ARG A 617 12.02 0.63 15.72
C ARG A 617 11.91 -0.11 17.04
N ILE A 618 10.74 -0.69 17.33
CA ILE A 618 10.45 -1.42 18.57
C ILE A 618 10.08 -2.86 18.27
N ALA A 619 10.78 -3.86 18.83
CA ALA A 619 10.43 -5.25 18.55
C ALA A 619 10.51 -6.22 19.75
N GLN A 620 9.66 -7.24 19.74
CA GLN A 620 9.66 -8.35 20.69
C GLN A 620 8.97 -9.58 20.08
N THR A 621 9.61 -10.75 20.16
CA THR A 621 9.06 -12.04 19.70
C THR A 621 8.01 -12.64 20.64
N GLY A 622 7.87 -12.07 21.85
CA GLY A 622 7.04 -12.59 22.92
C GLY A 622 7.73 -13.69 23.73
N PHE A 623 8.99 -13.97 23.40
CA PHE A 623 9.83 -14.96 24.05
C PHE A 623 11.20 -14.37 24.37
N ALA A 624 11.76 -14.77 25.49
CA ALA A 624 13.16 -14.51 25.80
C ALA A 624 14.05 -15.45 24.96
N PRO A 625 15.36 -15.17 24.84
CA PRO A 625 16.28 -16.00 24.07
C PRO A 625 16.34 -17.48 24.48
N ASP A 626 15.99 -17.81 25.72
CA ASP A 626 15.90 -19.18 26.24
C ASP A 626 14.59 -19.90 25.86
N GLY A 627 13.70 -19.23 25.12
CA GLY A 627 12.38 -19.71 24.73
C GLY A 627 11.30 -19.55 25.80
N SER A 628 11.64 -19.02 26.98
CA SER A 628 10.64 -18.67 28.00
C SER A 628 9.78 -17.51 27.53
N ARG A 629 8.55 -17.44 28.02
CA ARG A 629 7.58 -16.47 27.54
C ARG A 629 7.79 -15.11 28.20
N VAL A 630 7.83 -14.05 27.40
CA VAL A 630 7.91 -12.68 27.89
C VAL A 630 6.51 -12.11 27.94
N ASP A 631 5.90 -12.24 29.12
CA ASP A 631 4.57 -11.70 29.39
C ASP A 631 4.65 -10.21 29.66
N GLN A 632 3.78 -9.45 29.01
CA GLN A 632 3.58 -8.05 29.34
C GLN A 632 2.99 -7.92 30.75
N ASN A 633 3.27 -6.79 31.40
CA ASN A 633 2.55 -6.37 32.60
C ASN A 633 1.04 -6.60 32.47
N GLY A 634 0.44 -7.37 33.39
CA GLY A 634 -0.98 -7.71 33.39
C GLY A 634 -1.90 -6.49 33.49
N ALA A 635 -1.41 -5.36 34.02
CA ALA A 635 -2.16 -4.13 34.17
C ALA A 635 -2.02 -3.15 33.00
N ASN A 636 -1.05 -3.34 32.09
CA ASN A 636 -0.80 -2.42 30.96
C ASN A 636 -1.07 -3.13 29.63
N ILE A 637 -1.76 -2.49 28.69
CA ILE A 637 -1.98 -3.05 27.34
C ILE A 637 -0.97 -2.55 26.31
N ASP A 638 -0.13 -1.57 26.66
CA ASP A 638 0.82 -0.93 25.75
C ASP A 638 2.17 -1.61 25.71
N VAL A 639 2.54 -2.08 24.52
CA VAL A 639 3.78 -2.85 24.30
C VAL A 639 4.78 -2.13 23.40
N GLY A 640 4.28 -1.26 22.51
CA GLY A 640 5.10 -0.51 21.56
C GLY A 640 5.36 0.90 22.03
N ILE A 641 4.60 1.83 21.47
CA ILE A 641 4.72 3.27 21.71
C ILE A 641 3.43 3.80 22.32
N TYR A 642 3.52 4.56 23.40
CA TYR A 642 2.35 5.21 23.99
C TYR A 642 2.62 6.65 24.43
N ALA A 643 1.53 7.41 24.57
CA ALA A 643 1.53 8.73 25.19
C ALA A 643 0.38 8.81 26.22
N ARG A 644 0.72 8.99 27.49
CA ARG A 644 -0.24 9.00 28.60
C ARG A 644 0.11 10.05 29.63
N ASN A 645 -0.92 10.68 30.18
CA ASN A 645 -0.77 11.57 31.30
C ASN A 645 -0.94 10.80 32.62
N TYR A 646 0.16 10.45 33.27
CA TYR A 646 0.16 9.74 34.56
C TYR A 646 0.25 10.68 35.77
N ALA A 647 0.67 11.94 35.59
CA ALA A 647 0.72 12.91 36.66
C ALA A 647 -0.62 13.62 36.89
N SER A 648 -1.10 13.58 38.13
CA SER A 648 -2.31 14.29 38.58
C SER A 648 -2.22 15.80 38.49
N ASN A 649 -1.01 16.36 38.56
CA ASN A 649 -0.75 17.81 38.55
C ASN A 649 -0.03 18.28 37.27
N PHE A 650 -0.11 17.52 36.18
CA PHE A 650 0.46 17.88 34.89
C PHE A 650 -0.63 17.97 33.83
N PHE A 651 -0.63 19.05 33.04
CA PHE A 651 -1.49 19.15 31.88
C PHE A 651 -0.71 18.73 30.63
N MET A 652 -1.09 17.59 30.05
CA MET A 652 -0.52 17.09 28.81
C MET A 652 -1.32 17.63 27.62
N ASP A 653 -0.74 18.55 26.86
CA ASP A 653 -1.34 19.14 25.68
C ASP A 653 -1.06 18.28 24.45
N LYS A 654 -2.08 17.54 24.01
CA LYS A 654 -2.04 16.70 22.81
C LYS A 654 -1.51 17.43 21.56
N THR A 655 -1.79 18.72 21.41
CA THR A 655 -1.41 19.48 20.21
C THR A 655 0.09 19.73 20.10
N THR A 656 0.82 19.58 21.21
CA THR A 656 2.26 19.80 21.26
C THR A 656 3.06 18.53 21.01
N ASN A 657 2.43 17.36 21.12
CA ASN A 657 3.10 16.06 21.07
C ASN A 657 2.87 15.35 19.74
N ILE A 658 3.94 14.74 19.20
CA ILE A 658 3.93 14.06 17.90
C ILE A 658 4.47 12.64 18.04
N VAL A 659 3.76 11.68 17.45
CA VAL A 659 4.22 10.31 17.24
C VAL A 659 4.10 9.98 15.75
N ASP A 660 5.22 9.78 15.06
CA ASP A 660 5.23 9.62 13.60
C ASP A 660 6.34 8.69 13.09
N ASP A 661 6.12 8.05 11.94
CA ASP A 661 7.12 7.23 11.24
C ASP A 661 7.75 6.10 12.07
N ASN A 662 7.08 5.59 13.10
CA ASN A 662 7.63 4.51 13.92
C ASN A 662 7.23 3.13 13.40
N ASP A 663 8.13 2.16 13.56
CA ASP A 663 7.89 0.74 13.29
C ASP A 663 7.81 -0.05 14.61
N VAL A 664 6.69 -0.73 14.84
CA VAL A 664 6.51 -1.60 16.02
C VAL A 664 6.21 -3.03 15.55
N ALA A 665 6.96 -4.00 16.07
CA ALA A 665 6.79 -5.42 15.80
C ALA A 665 6.78 -6.22 17.10
N TRP A 666 5.60 -6.41 17.67
CA TRP A 666 5.46 -7.03 18.98
C TRP A 666 4.54 -8.26 18.89
N ALA A 667 4.95 -9.41 19.45
CA ALA A 667 4.18 -10.65 19.36
C ALA A 667 2.98 -10.69 20.33
N ALA A 668 2.36 -11.83 20.59
CA ALA A 668 1.19 -11.89 21.48
C ALA A 668 1.57 -11.70 22.97
N PRO A 669 1.04 -10.69 23.70
CA PRO A 669 1.56 -10.31 25.02
C PRO A 669 1.27 -11.25 26.14
N LEU A 670 0.12 -11.93 26.02
CA LEU A 670 -0.42 -12.77 27.06
C LEU A 670 -1.05 -14.01 26.45
N ALA A 671 -0.86 -15.14 27.12
CA ALA A 671 -1.16 -16.45 26.59
C ALA A 671 -2.68 -16.55 26.56
N GLY A 672 -3.23 -16.88 25.40
CA GLY A 672 -4.69 -16.87 25.22
C GLY A 672 -5.32 -15.48 25.13
N GLN A 673 -4.55 -14.39 25.12
CA GLN A 673 -5.06 -13.01 24.92
C GLN A 673 -4.29 -12.25 23.81
N PRO A 674 -4.20 -12.79 22.58
CA PRO A 674 -3.46 -12.14 21.49
C PRO A 674 -4.05 -10.77 21.09
N GLY A 675 -5.34 -10.54 21.35
CA GLY A 675 -6.00 -9.26 21.08
C GLY A 675 -5.66 -8.13 22.07
N ARG A 676 -4.87 -8.40 23.12
CA ARG A 676 -4.50 -7.41 24.14
C ARG A 676 -3.24 -6.61 23.80
N ARG A 677 -2.78 -6.72 22.55
CA ARG A 677 -1.61 -6.03 22.00
C ARG A 677 -2.00 -4.62 21.53
N LEU A 678 -1.56 -3.58 22.22
CA LEU A 678 -1.62 -2.20 21.74
C LEU A 678 -0.22 -1.69 21.39
N ASP A 679 0.10 -1.75 20.10
CA ASP A 679 1.39 -1.29 19.56
C ASP A 679 1.51 0.24 19.63
N PHE A 680 0.38 0.95 19.52
CA PHE A 680 0.30 2.40 19.49
C PHE A 680 -0.85 2.91 20.36
N GLY A 681 -0.54 3.40 21.57
CA GLY A 681 -1.50 3.87 22.57
C GLY A 681 -1.34 5.36 22.91
N PHE A 682 -1.54 6.26 21.93
CA PHE A 682 -1.20 7.68 22.12
C PHE A 682 -2.28 8.69 21.70
N SER A 683 -3.37 8.26 21.07
CA SER A 683 -4.33 9.15 20.38
C SER A 683 -4.96 10.23 21.25
N ASP A 684 -5.02 10.03 22.56
CA ASP A 684 -5.61 11.00 23.50
C ASP A 684 -4.62 12.09 23.91
N ASN A 685 -3.31 11.85 23.80
CA ASN A 685 -2.27 12.72 24.36
C ASN A 685 -1.15 13.10 23.37
N ALA A 686 -1.19 12.58 22.14
CA ALA A 686 -0.32 12.98 21.05
C ALA A 686 -1.06 12.91 19.71
N THR A 687 -0.53 13.65 18.74
CA THR A 687 -1.03 13.67 17.36
C THR A 687 -0.16 12.76 16.50
N GLU A 688 -0.79 11.95 15.66
CA GLU A 688 -0.07 11.19 14.64
C GLU A 688 0.44 12.15 13.55
N GLY A 689 1.71 12.02 13.16
CA GLY A 689 2.26 12.82 12.08
C GLY A 689 1.84 12.33 10.68
N PRO A 690 2.25 13.05 9.63
CA PRO A 690 1.78 12.80 8.27
C PRO A 690 2.35 11.53 7.60
N ILE A 691 3.45 10.97 8.12
CA ILE A 691 4.05 9.75 7.55
C ILE A 691 3.27 8.51 8.02
N GLY A 692 2.78 8.54 9.26
CA GLY A 692 2.02 7.47 9.90
C GLY A 692 2.93 6.40 10.52
N ASN A 693 2.39 5.71 11.52
CA ASN A 693 3.08 4.64 12.22
C ASN A 693 2.72 3.25 11.66
N ARG A 694 3.66 2.31 11.73
CA ARG A 694 3.55 0.99 11.11
C ARG A 694 3.64 -0.10 12.19
N SER A 695 2.62 -0.96 12.23
CA SER A 695 2.59 -2.15 13.09
C SER A 695 2.82 -3.40 12.24
N TYR A 696 3.74 -4.26 12.67
CA TYR A 696 3.91 -5.59 12.13
C TYR A 696 2.81 -6.51 12.69
N THR A 697 1.77 -6.72 11.90
CA THR A 697 0.58 -7.52 12.28
C THR A 697 0.60 -8.95 11.71
N ALA A 698 1.60 -9.31 10.91
CA ALA A 698 1.71 -10.60 10.24
C ALA A 698 2.19 -11.71 11.19
N GLY A 699 1.27 -12.27 11.99
CA GLY A 699 1.53 -13.48 12.79
C GLY A 699 2.64 -13.33 13.84
N ALA A 700 3.44 -14.38 14.04
CA ALA A 700 4.57 -14.37 14.97
C ALA A 700 5.69 -13.45 14.47
N VAL A 701 6.26 -12.65 15.36
CA VAL A 701 7.43 -11.81 15.06
C VAL A 701 8.67 -12.71 15.03
N PRO A 702 9.37 -12.87 13.89
CA PRO A 702 10.52 -13.75 13.81
C PRO A 702 11.77 -13.07 14.38
N GLU A 703 12.66 -13.87 14.98
CA GLU A 703 13.96 -13.40 15.48
C GLU A 703 14.85 -12.79 14.38
N SER A 704 14.66 -13.23 13.13
CA SER A 704 15.35 -12.65 11.97
C SER A 704 15.02 -11.17 11.79
N LEU A 705 13.79 -10.73 12.04
CA LEU A 705 13.41 -9.32 11.96
C LEU A 705 14.18 -8.48 12.99
N ILE A 706 14.29 -8.98 14.23
CA ILE A 706 15.07 -8.33 15.29
C ILE A 706 16.54 -8.25 14.88
N THR A 707 17.09 -9.36 14.38
CA THR A 707 18.49 -9.43 13.93
C THR A 707 18.77 -8.44 12.80
N ASP A 708 17.87 -8.34 11.82
CA ASP A 708 17.98 -7.41 10.70
C ASP A 708 17.91 -5.95 11.18
N TRP A 709 17.01 -5.62 12.12
CA TRP A 709 16.90 -4.27 12.66
C TRP A 709 18.12 -3.85 13.49
N ILE A 710 18.74 -4.79 14.23
CA ILE A 710 20.02 -4.56 14.89
C ILE A 710 21.11 -4.31 13.84
N ALA A 711 21.18 -5.16 12.80
CA ALA A 711 22.18 -5.04 11.74
C ALA A 711 22.08 -3.70 11.00
N ASP A 712 20.87 -3.26 10.64
CA ASP A 712 20.61 -1.95 10.06
C ASP A 712 21.10 -0.80 10.97
N HIS A 713 20.82 -0.89 12.27
CA HIS A 713 21.27 0.13 13.24
C HIS A 713 22.79 0.20 13.30
N LEU A 714 23.44 -0.97 13.37
CA LEU A 714 24.90 -1.06 13.36
C LEU A 714 25.50 -0.55 12.04
N ALA A 715 24.84 -0.75 10.92
CA ALA A 715 25.26 -0.20 9.63
C ALA A 715 25.19 1.34 9.60
N VAL A 716 24.15 1.93 10.20
CA VAL A 716 24.05 3.40 10.36
C VAL A 716 25.19 3.94 11.22
N TRP A 717 25.51 3.26 12.32
CA TRP A 717 26.66 3.61 13.16
C TRP A 717 27.98 3.49 12.40
N ALA A 718 28.17 2.39 11.67
CA ALA A 718 29.38 2.18 10.89
C ALA A 718 29.56 3.23 9.79
N ALA A 719 28.48 3.60 9.08
CA ALA A 719 28.52 4.66 8.07
C ALA A 719 28.82 6.05 8.66
N ALA A 720 28.60 6.24 9.96
CA ALA A 720 28.87 7.48 10.69
C ALA A 720 30.15 7.41 11.55
N ASP A 721 30.99 6.38 11.38
CA ASP A 721 32.20 6.13 12.17
C ASP A 721 31.96 6.14 13.70
N VAL A 722 30.77 5.69 14.11
CA VAL A 722 30.39 5.59 15.52
C VAL A 722 31.05 4.35 16.13
N VAL A 723 31.93 4.58 17.10
CA VAL A 723 32.50 3.55 17.97
C VAL A 723 31.97 3.76 19.37
N VAL A 724 31.44 2.70 19.97
CA VAL A 724 30.79 2.72 21.29
C VAL A 724 31.69 2.04 22.32
N GLY A 725 31.85 2.65 23.51
CA GLY A 725 32.55 2.03 24.63
C GLY A 725 34.03 1.74 24.35
N ARG A 726 34.71 2.59 23.59
CA ARG A 726 36.13 2.41 23.28
C ARG A 726 36.95 2.40 24.56
N ARG A 727 37.58 1.27 24.88
CA ARG A 727 38.68 1.23 25.83
C ARG A 727 39.98 1.32 25.04
N VAL A 728 40.69 2.42 25.16
CA VAL A 728 42.08 2.47 24.70
C VAL A 728 42.90 1.80 25.81
N ALA A 729 43.58 0.71 25.45
CA ALA A 729 44.45 -0.05 26.35
C ALA A 729 45.57 0.81 26.94
#